data_AF-A0A099LU85-F1
#
_entry.id   AF-A0A099LU85-F1
#
_cell.length_a   1.000
_cell.length_b   1.000
_cell.length_c   1.000
_cell.angle_alpha   90.00
_cell.angle_beta   90.00
_cell.angle_gamma   90.00
#
_symmetry.space_group_name_H-M   'P 1'
#
loop_
_entity.id
_entity.type
_entity.pdbx_description
1 polymer ?
#
loop_
_entity_poly.entity_id
_entity_poly.type
_entity_poly.pdbx_seq_one_letter_code
_entity_poly.pdbx_strand_id
1 'polypeptide(L)'
;MSLSLKKNKVGISISCLLSSFNLYATTMPAPDWHQFTMADGSNRELRLMGNEELAWYQDRNGVVYIYQEQQWFFGRYIETDGVGEVISTGVSVTNQASVPSESDSHLHPVPQAKIWSSSLNSSNSTRTPSYHLSSRIRQNQDTVTQSLLVVEVSFSDQQMTNDFTQTIFGQQGQSVRDYFLKNSYNKYVVTPARESQGTENDGVIAISLNLVHPDCHSKEDNTCTSKLNNVFKEAYKKVDQYIDLSTYDVDGDGYIEPSELSVMFVFAGYDRAAGSLNRPYIWPHKFSHNSETLDGVTIRDYCLFADNQGDHQSTMGVIAHELGHLMLGLPDLYSYQHQGSIGHWGLMGGGSWGRKPGDRYSGETPVNMTAWSKEAAGFLEPEVLNNNQSYTVATERGESVVYLDPYLQKMGPKLYLQNRRQVGYDRALSGEGVLATAVMIDNQFNSRGPMQVQIFQADGLDELSHGGWSDAGDLFPGSSNVTLLSDDSSPSLRLATAGRDTEISLSNIVSSPQEATLTLAVPDSRGKHAWVTSFSRQYAQFDQRIEALGFGVDVHHADTSLVGIQFYAQQQDPTLPIEYRLVRYPYQTNWRGEATFDVADGIEITRGQAQNDGGRLLLAQPVDLAQARHLLVLELTNAVPEYSTSFYDAYLSDGQHKEQFYASFNTLGNGMMSNARGRIFPFAALLQTAVNPFPRAVDDAYQVQQGHSISLDLKANDQDLQVGNRYEIELLSQPKKGKLDGQRYTPFTHAEGIDRFEYRLRDSEGRVSNRAQVSVQISLPKTLKLEDVNFTTREDQPLLLTLVKESTTQWQIVNQPQHGQVLGNQYFPEHDYFGKDSFTFRIIDSKGMMSNVATVYINVLPVNDLHRFDLHVDKPYATAGEPVTFSVINFEDVDSSLHRYHWQQVSGTQGQLSRVTDDQVIFTIAEDAKVGETVTLQVTVVDEEGNEVSKTAQVQVVDKTPEVKKARFKSKFGSQLSVDVLMAEYFGFYQVEITEPPEHGSAYMIGANLQYQAPQSRFDGLIDRISYRVTFDNGEVKSGWIEIELAHSTVPADDQITNPPAAEPKDESAGSVSLWNGILLLLLVLRRRNS
;
A
#
# COMPACT_ATOMS: atom_id res chain seq x y z
N MET A 1 27.54 13.63 35.13
CA MET A 1 28.82 14.08 35.74
C MET A 1 29.94 13.22 35.20
N SER A 2 31.14 13.77 34.98
CA SER A 2 32.33 13.01 34.54
C SER A 2 33.28 12.77 35.70
N LEU A 3 33.90 11.59 35.75
CA LEU A 3 35.09 11.34 36.57
C LEU A 3 35.95 10.25 35.91
N SER A 4 37.15 10.64 35.48
CA SER A 4 38.16 9.74 34.92
C SER A 4 39.19 9.40 36.00
N LEU A 5 39.54 8.12 36.15
CA LEU A 5 40.64 7.71 37.02
C LEU A 5 41.42 6.49 36.48
N LYS A 6 42.44 6.83 35.67
CA LYS A 6 43.75 6.18 35.47
C LYS A 6 43.91 4.67 35.74
N LYS A 7 44.39 3.97 34.70
CA LYS A 7 45.13 2.68 34.79
C LYS A 7 46.30 2.77 35.79
N ASN A 8 46.62 1.66 36.44
CA ASN A 8 47.97 1.37 36.96
C ASN A 8 48.33 -0.08 36.60
N LYS A 9 49.56 -0.32 36.13
CA LYS A 9 50.11 -1.66 35.90
C LYS A 9 50.87 -2.14 37.14
N VAL A 10 50.62 -3.37 37.56
CA VAL A 10 51.62 -4.22 38.24
C VAL A 10 51.56 -5.57 37.53
N GLY A 11 52.68 -6.06 37.02
CA GLY A 11 52.74 -7.31 36.27
C GLY A 11 53.18 -8.48 37.13
N ILE A 12 52.66 -9.67 36.81
CA ILE A 12 53.31 -10.94 37.13
C ILE A 12 53.44 -11.69 35.80
N SER A 13 54.65 -11.70 35.24
CA SER A 13 54.95 -12.47 34.04
C SER A 13 55.10 -13.94 34.42
N ILE A 14 54.22 -14.81 33.91
CA ILE A 14 54.43 -16.26 33.89
C ILE A 14 54.41 -16.67 32.42
N SER A 15 55.55 -17.12 31.92
CA SER A 15 55.70 -17.62 30.57
C SER A 15 54.95 -18.96 30.43
N CYS A 16 53.95 -18.99 29.56
CA CYS A 16 53.41 -20.22 29.01
C CYS A 16 53.81 -20.29 27.54
N LEU A 17 54.40 -21.41 27.12
CA LEU A 17 54.64 -21.73 25.70
C LEU A 17 53.31 -22.21 25.12
N LEU A 18 52.80 -21.55 24.08
CA LEU A 18 51.49 -21.80 23.51
C LEU A 18 51.62 -22.17 22.02
N SER A 19 51.18 -23.38 21.68
CA SER A 19 51.05 -23.88 20.30
C SER A 19 49.78 -23.35 19.62
N SER A 20 49.49 -23.82 18.40
CA SER A 20 48.26 -23.62 17.61
C SER A 20 47.64 -24.96 17.18
N PHE A 21 46.34 -24.99 16.84
CA PHE A 21 45.65 -26.18 16.32
C PHE A 21 45.53 -26.17 14.80
N ASN A 22 45.53 -27.37 14.20
CA ASN A 22 45.45 -27.55 12.76
C ASN A 22 43.98 -27.70 12.33
N LEU A 23 43.46 -26.71 11.59
CA LEU A 23 42.47 -27.03 10.56
C LEU A 23 43.19 -27.88 9.49
N TYR A 24 42.72 -29.11 9.33
CA TYR A 24 42.99 -29.94 8.16
C TYR A 24 41.88 -29.63 7.15
N ALA A 25 42.27 -29.22 5.94
CA ALA A 25 41.35 -29.05 4.81
C ALA A 25 42.03 -29.63 3.57
N THR A 26 41.23 -30.31 2.72
CA THR A 26 41.71 -31.02 1.53
C THR A 26 40.69 -30.84 0.42
N THR A 27 41.10 -30.21 -0.68
CA THR A 27 40.21 -29.89 -1.81
C THR A 27 39.41 -31.10 -2.31
N MET A 28 38.11 -30.93 -2.58
CA MET A 28 37.31 -31.94 -3.29
C MET A 28 37.86 -32.24 -4.70
N PRO A 29 37.70 -33.47 -5.23
CA PRO A 29 38.01 -33.81 -6.61
C PRO A 29 37.29 -32.95 -7.64
N ALA A 30 37.98 -32.66 -8.74
CA ALA A 30 37.47 -31.89 -9.88
C ALA A 30 36.15 -32.44 -10.44
N PRO A 31 35.30 -31.59 -11.06
CA PRO A 31 34.07 -32.02 -11.74
C PRO A 31 34.32 -32.83 -13.02
N ASP A 32 35.57 -32.91 -13.47
CA ASP A 32 35.95 -33.40 -14.79
C ASP A 32 35.88 -34.93 -14.93
N TRP A 33 35.56 -35.34 -16.16
CA TRP A 33 35.43 -36.73 -16.56
C TRP A 33 36.58 -37.10 -17.50
N HIS A 34 37.36 -38.12 -17.13
CA HIS A 34 38.59 -38.50 -17.82
C HIS A 34 38.39 -39.79 -18.61
N GLN A 35 38.93 -39.82 -19.84
CA GLN A 35 38.95 -41.01 -20.68
C GLN A 35 40.21 -41.82 -20.38
N PHE A 36 40.04 -43.01 -19.80
CA PHE A 36 41.12 -43.94 -19.49
C PHE A 36 41.05 -45.18 -20.37
N THR A 37 42.20 -45.67 -20.81
CA THR A 37 42.32 -46.94 -21.55
C THR A 37 42.48 -48.11 -20.58
N MET A 38 41.72 -49.16 -20.84
CA MET A 38 41.63 -50.41 -20.07
C MET A 38 42.66 -51.44 -20.59
N ALA A 39 42.82 -52.55 -19.86
CA ALA A 39 43.81 -53.58 -20.19
C ALA A 39 43.60 -54.27 -21.56
N ASP A 40 42.38 -54.22 -22.12
CA ASP A 40 42.05 -54.74 -23.45
C ASP A 40 42.09 -53.69 -24.57
N GLY A 41 42.51 -52.46 -24.26
CA GLY A 41 42.49 -51.33 -25.21
C GLY A 41 41.13 -50.68 -25.42
N SER A 42 40.09 -51.09 -24.69
CA SER A 42 38.83 -50.32 -24.61
C SER A 42 39.01 -49.08 -23.73
N ASN A 43 38.14 -48.07 -23.88
CA ASN A 43 38.15 -46.88 -23.03
C ASN A 43 36.97 -46.87 -22.04
N ARG A 44 37.13 -46.21 -20.90
CA ARG A 44 36.06 -45.83 -19.97
C ARG A 44 36.16 -44.35 -19.63
N GLU A 45 35.01 -43.72 -19.46
CA GLU A 45 34.90 -42.36 -18.94
C GLU A 45 34.66 -42.43 -17.43
N LEU A 46 35.65 -42.00 -16.64
CA LEU A 46 35.64 -42.09 -15.18
C LEU A 46 35.93 -40.73 -14.56
N ARG A 47 35.27 -40.42 -13.45
CA ARG A 47 35.56 -39.25 -12.59
C ARG A 47 36.19 -39.72 -11.28
N LEU A 48 37.11 -38.93 -10.72
CA LEU A 48 37.63 -39.12 -9.37
C LEU A 48 36.60 -38.65 -8.33
N MET A 49 36.34 -39.47 -7.32
CA MET A 49 35.33 -39.27 -6.28
C MET A 49 35.97 -39.39 -4.89
N GLY A 50 35.33 -38.82 -3.87
CA GLY A 50 35.79 -38.86 -2.48
C GLY A 50 36.70 -37.69 -2.11
N ASN A 51 37.80 -37.96 -1.40
CA ASN A 51 38.81 -36.98 -0.95
C ASN A 51 40.19 -37.66 -0.78
N GLU A 52 41.17 -36.96 -0.18
CA GLU A 52 42.53 -37.49 0.04
C GLU A 52 42.55 -38.82 0.85
N GLU A 53 41.71 -38.94 1.88
CA GLU A 53 41.65 -40.14 2.74
C GLU A 53 40.97 -41.32 2.03
N LEU A 54 39.87 -41.09 1.31
CA LEU A 54 39.12 -42.13 0.60
C LEU A 54 38.77 -41.68 -0.81
N ALA A 55 39.71 -41.88 -1.74
CA ALA A 55 39.49 -41.67 -3.17
C ALA A 55 39.09 -42.98 -3.90
N TRP A 56 38.18 -42.86 -4.87
CA TRP A 56 37.87 -43.91 -5.86
C TRP A 56 37.55 -43.30 -7.23
N TYR A 57 37.46 -44.13 -8.27
CA TYR A 57 36.94 -43.69 -9.58
C TYR A 57 35.54 -44.25 -9.82
N GLN A 58 34.71 -43.51 -10.53
CA GLN A 58 33.33 -43.90 -10.81
C GLN A 58 32.92 -43.56 -12.25
N ASP A 59 32.09 -44.40 -12.88
CA ASP A 59 31.44 -44.05 -14.15
C ASP A 59 30.10 -43.32 -13.95
N ARG A 60 29.45 -42.94 -15.07
CA ARG A 60 28.13 -42.28 -15.07
C ARG A 60 26.97 -43.18 -14.63
N ASN A 61 27.18 -44.48 -14.48
CA ASN A 61 26.17 -45.48 -14.09
C ASN A 61 26.34 -45.91 -12.62
N GLY A 62 27.19 -45.22 -11.85
CA GLY A 62 27.45 -45.56 -10.45
C GLY A 62 28.42 -46.73 -10.24
N VAL A 63 29.10 -47.22 -11.28
CA VAL A 63 30.05 -48.34 -11.12
C VAL A 63 31.37 -47.85 -10.53
N VAL A 64 31.85 -48.53 -9.49
CA VAL A 64 33.07 -48.21 -8.73
C VAL A 64 34.31 -48.90 -9.32
N TYR A 65 35.40 -48.15 -9.40
CA TYR A 65 36.68 -48.57 -10.00
C TYR A 65 37.88 -48.17 -9.16
N ILE A 66 38.95 -48.95 -9.28
CA ILE A 66 40.26 -48.68 -8.68
C ILE A 66 41.38 -48.94 -9.70
N TYR A 67 42.43 -48.12 -9.63
CA TYR A 67 43.64 -48.28 -10.43
C TYR A 67 44.79 -48.75 -9.53
N GLN A 68 45.32 -49.93 -9.79
CA GLN A 68 46.38 -50.58 -9.00
C GLN A 68 47.23 -51.45 -9.92
N GLU A 69 48.53 -51.65 -9.60
CA GLU A 69 49.45 -52.46 -10.42
C GLU A 69 49.49 -52.04 -11.92
N GLN A 70 49.30 -50.74 -12.18
CA GLN A 70 49.16 -50.12 -13.52
C GLN A 70 47.92 -50.57 -14.33
N GLN A 71 46.94 -51.23 -13.70
CA GLN A 71 45.74 -51.75 -14.34
C GLN A 71 44.44 -51.30 -13.63
N TRP A 72 43.34 -51.30 -14.39
CA TRP A 72 42.00 -51.00 -13.88
C TRP A 72 41.29 -52.26 -13.41
N PHE A 73 40.70 -52.17 -12.22
CA PHE A 73 39.83 -53.18 -11.63
C PHE A 73 38.50 -52.58 -11.22
N PHE A 74 37.44 -53.39 -11.25
CA PHE A 74 36.21 -53.07 -10.55
C PHE A 74 36.49 -53.03 -9.05
N GLY A 75 36.04 -51.97 -8.38
CA GLY A 75 36.27 -51.75 -6.95
C GLY A 75 35.04 -52.08 -6.11
N ARG A 76 35.23 -52.31 -4.81
CA ARG A 76 34.17 -52.48 -3.80
C ARG A 76 34.56 -51.78 -2.50
N TYR A 77 33.59 -51.27 -1.76
CA TYR A 77 33.83 -50.70 -0.44
C TYR A 77 33.96 -51.80 0.65
N ILE A 78 34.84 -51.58 1.61
CA ILE A 78 34.92 -52.27 2.89
C ILE A 78 35.10 -51.24 4.02
N GLU A 79 34.72 -51.62 5.23
CA GLU A 79 35.07 -50.87 6.44
C GLU A 79 35.75 -51.82 7.44
N THR A 80 36.98 -51.50 7.85
CA THR A 80 37.77 -52.31 8.80
C THR A 80 38.15 -51.44 9.98
N ASP A 81 37.81 -51.86 11.20
CA ASP A 81 38.01 -51.11 12.45
C ASP A 81 37.54 -49.65 12.38
N GLY A 82 36.50 -49.37 11.58
CA GLY A 82 35.93 -48.03 11.39
C GLY A 82 36.54 -47.20 10.24
N VAL A 83 37.67 -47.65 9.68
CA VAL A 83 38.32 -47.03 8.51
C VAL A 83 37.69 -47.57 7.24
N GLY A 84 37.21 -46.66 6.37
CA GLY A 84 36.58 -47.01 5.10
C GLY A 84 37.60 -47.12 3.97
N GLU A 85 37.49 -48.14 3.13
CA GLU A 85 38.37 -48.34 1.99
C GLU A 85 37.65 -48.89 0.76
N VAL A 86 37.86 -48.29 -0.42
CA VAL A 86 37.59 -48.95 -1.71
C VAL A 86 38.81 -49.79 -2.09
N ILE A 87 38.60 -51.09 -2.33
CA ILE A 87 39.59 -52.09 -2.74
C ILE A 87 39.15 -52.82 -4.01
N SER A 88 40.07 -53.55 -4.65
CA SER A 88 39.75 -54.35 -5.85
C SER A 88 38.87 -55.58 -5.54
N THR A 89 37.95 -55.87 -6.47
CA THR A 89 37.19 -57.14 -6.55
C THR A 89 38.01 -58.31 -7.11
N GLY A 90 39.21 -58.03 -7.64
CA GLY A 90 40.02 -58.97 -8.43
C GLY A 90 39.59 -59.08 -9.90
N VAL A 91 38.47 -58.48 -10.30
CA VAL A 91 38.00 -58.47 -11.71
C VAL A 91 38.59 -57.27 -12.44
N SER A 92 39.48 -57.52 -13.41
CA SER A 92 40.04 -56.48 -14.27
C SER A 92 39.02 -55.96 -15.29
N VAL A 93 39.03 -54.66 -15.56
CA VAL A 93 38.05 -54.01 -16.45
C VAL A 93 38.41 -54.24 -17.91
N THR A 94 37.43 -54.74 -18.67
CA THR A 94 37.49 -54.94 -20.13
C THR A 94 36.10 -54.70 -20.74
N ASN A 95 35.99 -54.72 -22.07
CA ASN A 95 34.71 -54.71 -22.79
C ASN A 95 33.92 -56.03 -22.72
N GLN A 96 34.49 -57.11 -22.17
CA GLN A 96 33.80 -58.39 -22.02
C GLN A 96 33.55 -58.79 -20.56
N ALA A 97 34.13 -58.08 -19.59
CA ALA A 97 33.90 -58.34 -18.17
C ALA A 97 32.50 -57.87 -17.74
N SER A 98 31.77 -58.76 -17.07
CA SER A 98 30.55 -58.41 -16.33
C SER A 98 30.90 -57.59 -15.09
N VAL A 99 30.19 -56.48 -14.87
CA VAL A 99 30.32 -55.67 -13.65
C VAL A 99 29.96 -56.54 -12.42
N PRO A 100 30.82 -56.64 -11.39
CA PRO A 100 30.46 -57.28 -10.12
C PRO A 100 29.36 -56.48 -9.42
N SER A 101 28.37 -57.15 -8.82
CA SER A 101 27.28 -56.43 -8.12
C SER A 101 27.79 -55.59 -6.95
N GLU A 102 28.85 -56.03 -6.29
CA GLU A 102 29.55 -55.30 -5.21
C GLU A 102 30.28 -54.02 -5.67
N SER A 103 30.28 -53.74 -6.98
CA SER A 103 30.80 -52.50 -7.58
C SER A 103 29.71 -51.51 -8.01
N ASP A 104 28.43 -51.85 -7.87
CA ASP A 104 27.32 -50.94 -8.13
C ASP A 104 27.06 -50.06 -6.90
N SER A 105 27.38 -48.77 -6.96
CA SER A 105 27.19 -47.85 -5.82
C SER A 105 25.72 -47.54 -5.50
N HIS A 106 24.76 -47.91 -6.35
CA HIS A 106 23.33 -47.85 -6.02
C HIS A 106 22.90 -49.02 -5.11
N LEU A 107 23.64 -50.13 -5.14
CA LEU A 107 23.45 -51.30 -4.26
C LEU A 107 24.40 -51.29 -3.06
N HIS A 108 25.62 -50.80 -3.27
CA HIS A 108 26.74 -50.79 -2.32
C HIS A 108 27.42 -49.41 -2.31
N PRO A 109 26.75 -48.36 -1.81
CA PRO A 109 27.28 -46.99 -1.84
C PRO A 109 28.58 -46.86 -1.05
N VAL A 110 29.52 -46.10 -1.61
CA VAL A 110 30.78 -45.72 -0.93
C VAL A 110 30.49 -44.53 0.00
N PRO A 111 30.66 -44.66 1.34
CA PRO A 111 30.53 -43.54 2.26
C PRO A 111 31.65 -42.51 2.08
N GLN A 112 31.43 -41.27 2.54
CA GLN A 112 32.49 -40.27 2.62
C GLN A 112 33.51 -40.61 3.73
N ALA A 113 34.73 -40.08 3.60
CA ALA A 113 35.84 -40.41 4.50
C ALA A 113 35.68 -39.78 5.88
N LYS A 114 35.76 -40.60 6.92
CA LYS A 114 35.75 -40.12 8.32
C LYS A 114 37.14 -39.60 8.69
N ILE A 115 37.34 -38.29 8.63
CA ILE A 115 38.54 -37.65 9.21
C ILE A 115 38.65 -38.08 10.67
N TRP A 116 39.66 -38.89 10.98
CA TRP A 116 39.77 -39.52 12.29
C TRP A 116 40.39 -38.55 13.29
N SER A 117 39.72 -38.32 14.43
CA SER A 117 40.14 -37.39 15.49
C SER A 117 41.48 -37.71 16.18
N SER A 118 42.21 -38.72 15.73
CA SER A 118 43.54 -39.12 16.21
C SER A 118 44.63 -38.22 15.63
N SER A 119 44.45 -37.70 14.40
CA SER A 119 45.32 -36.65 13.82
C SER A 119 45.15 -35.30 14.53
N LEU A 120 43.96 -35.05 15.08
CA LEU A 120 43.63 -33.85 15.85
C LEU A 120 44.01 -33.94 17.34
N ASN A 121 44.40 -35.12 17.85
CA ASN A 121 44.83 -35.35 19.23
C ASN A 121 46.28 -34.89 19.49
N SER A 122 46.60 -33.64 19.14
CA SER A 122 47.74 -32.93 19.72
C SER A 122 47.29 -32.27 21.04
N SER A 123 48.14 -32.33 22.08
CA SER A 123 47.81 -31.73 23.37
C SER A 123 48.37 -30.30 23.47
N ASN A 124 47.52 -29.39 23.96
CA ASN A 124 47.74 -27.95 24.13
C ASN A 124 47.76 -27.11 22.84
N SER A 125 46.83 -26.16 22.74
CA SER A 125 47.04 -24.83 22.15
C SER A 125 45.96 -23.87 22.64
N THR A 126 46.26 -22.57 22.76
CA THR A 126 45.33 -21.56 23.32
C THR A 126 45.55 -20.14 22.78
N ARG A 127 45.47 -19.95 21.45
CA ARG A 127 45.31 -18.64 20.79
C ARG A 127 44.40 -18.83 19.56
N THR A 128 43.72 -17.79 19.09
CA THR A 128 42.72 -17.87 17.99
C THR A 128 42.98 -16.76 16.96
N PRO A 129 43.73 -17.04 15.88
CA PRO A 129 44.09 -16.04 14.86
C PRO A 129 42.88 -15.45 14.10
N SER A 130 41.93 -16.30 13.69
CA SER A 130 40.90 -15.94 12.71
C SER A 130 39.95 -14.83 13.17
N TYR A 131 39.57 -14.81 14.45
CA TYR A 131 38.75 -13.74 15.02
C TYR A 131 39.49 -12.39 15.07
N HIS A 132 40.80 -12.40 15.37
CA HIS A 132 41.62 -11.19 15.35
C HIS A 132 41.78 -10.65 13.93
N LEU A 133 41.91 -11.50 12.90
CA LEU A 133 42.00 -11.03 11.52
C LEU A 133 40.66 -10.54 10.96
N SER A 134 39.56 -11.28 11.12
CA SER A 134 38.25 -10.84 10.60
C SER A 134 37.76 -9.57 11.28
N SER A 135 38.07 -9.36 12.58
CA SER A 135 37.83 -8.09 13.26
C SER A 135 38.77 -6.97 12.80
N ARG A 136 40.06 -7.23 12.55
CA ARG A 136 40.99 -6.26 11.90
C ARG A 136 40.44 -5.79 10.54
N ILE A 137 40.02 -6.70 9.66
CA ILE A 137 39.49 -6.36 8.32
C ILE A 137 38.15 -5.62 8.40
N ARG A 138 37.28 -5.99 9.36
CA ARG A 138 35.99 -5.30 9.55
C ARG A 138 36.18 -3.86 10.05
N GLN A 139 37.10 -3.66 11.00
CA GLN A 139 37.34 -2.38 11.71
C GLN A 139 38.25 -1.40 10.96
N ASN A 140 39.16 -1.88 10.10
CA ASN A 140 40.04 -1.00 9.34
C ASN A 140 39.25 -0.22 8.27
N GLN A 141 39.64 1.04 8.05
CA GLN A 141 39.11 1.87 6.96
C GLN A 141 40.00 1.79 5.71
N ASP A 142 41.30 1.54 5.88
CA ASP A 142 42.23 1.28 4.79
C ASP A 142 42.22 -0.21 4.39
N THR A 143 42.65 -0.50 3.15
CA THR A 143 42.80 -1.88 2.66
C THR A 143 43.84 -2.64 3.48
N VAL A 144 43.46 -3.76 4.08
CA VAL A 144 44.38 -4.71 4.74
C VAL A 144 45.20 -5.44 3.68
N THR A 145 46.53 -5.37 3.79
CA THR A 145 47.47 -6.13 2.97
C THR A 145 47.81 -7.46 3.64
N GLN A 146 47.67 -8.56 2.91
CA GLN A 146 48.16 -9.88 3.31
C GLN A 146 49.43 -10.20 2.53
N SER A 147 50.54 -10.39 3.24
CA SER A 147 51.78 -10.91 2.62
C SER A 147 51.59 -12.39 2.29
N LEU A 148 51.92 -12.78 1.06
CA LEU A 148 51.96 -14.16 0.61
C LEU A 148 53.32 -14.44 -0.04
N LEU A 149 54.02 -15.46 0.45
CA LEU A 149 55.20 -16.03 -0.20
C LEU A 149 54.77 -17.27 -0.99
N VAL A 150 55.20 -17.36 -2.24
CA VAL A 150 55.10 -18.57 -3.07
C VAL A 150 56.48 -19.22 -3.12
N VAL A 151 56.56 -20.52 -2.83
CA VAL A 151 57.81 -21.29 -2.89
C VAL A 151 57.65 -22.43 -3.90
N GLU A 152 58.29 -22.28 -5.06
CA GLU A 152 58.26 -23.26 -6.15
C GLU A 152 59.39 -24.29 -5.96
N VAL A 153 59.04 -25.54 -5.65
CA VAL A 153 59.98 -26.60 -5.24
C VAL A 153 60.17 -27.63 -6.36
N SER A 154 61.35 -27.60 -6.98
CA SER A 154 61.86 -28.69 -7.83
C SER A 154 62.61 -29.74 -7.01
N PHE A 155 62.53 -30.99 -7.45
CA PHE A 155 63.18 -32.15 -6.83
C PHE A 155 64.31 -32.69 -7.72
N SER A 156 64.95 -33.79 -7.33
CA SER A 156 66.04 -34.42 -8.10
C SER A 156 65.54 -35.23 -9.30
N ASP A 157 64.27 -35.64 -9.28
CA ASP A 157 63.59 -36.50 -10.24
C ASP A 157 62.48 -35.77 -11.02
N GLN A 158 61.90 -34.71 -10.45
CA GLN A 158 60.80 -33.93 -11.05
C GLN A 158 61.10 -32.41 -10.97
N GLN A 159 60.99 -31.70 -12.09
CA GLN A 159 61.29 -30.26 -12.20
C GLN A 159 60.01 -29.42 -12.31
N MET A 160 60.06 -28.18 -11.82
CA MET A 160 59.01 -27.16 -12.03
C MET A 160 58.98 -26.74 -13.50
N THR A 161 57.79 -26.51 -14.05
CA THR A 161 57.59 -26.23 -15.48
C THR A 161 56.73 -25.00 -15.79
N ASN A 162 55.89 -24.55 -14.86
CA ASN A 162 55.08 -23.33 -14.99
C ASN A 162 55.56 -22.20 -14.04
N ASP A 163 55.02 -21.00 -14.22
CA ASP A 163 55.29 -19.79 -13.41
C ASP A 163 53.99 -19.34 -12.75
N PHE A 164 53.95 -19.28 -11.41
CA PHE A 164 52.73 -18.91 -10.67
C PHE A 164 52.53 -17.40 -10.46
N THR A 165 53.51 -16.55 -10.80
CA THR A 165 53.51 -15.11 -10.50
C THR A 165 52.25 -14.39 -10.98
N GLN A 166 51.81 -14.65 -12.22
CA GLN A 166 50.60 -14.02 -12.76
C GLN A 166 49.29 -14.60 -12.18
N THR A 167 49.25 -15.92 -11.99
CA THR A 167 48.12 -16.65 -11.38
C THR A 167 47.84 -16.19 -9.96
N ILE A 168 48.89 -15.83 -9.21
CA ILE A 168 48.75 -15.33 -7.84
C ILE A 168 48.62 -13.79 -7.79
N PHE A 169 49.61 -13.06 -8.29
CA PHE A 169 49.76 -11.62 -8.04
C PHE A 169 49.28 -10.69 -9.18
N GLY A 170 48.79 -11.25 -10.30
CA GLY A 170 48.28 -10.48 -11.44
C GLY A 170 47.25 -9.41 -11.02
N GLN A 171 47.39 -8.18 -11.49
CA GLN A 171 46.61 -7.04 -10.97
C GLN A 171 45.22 -6.86 -11.60
N GLN A 172 44.98 -7.46 -12.77
CA GLN A 172 43.69 -7.48 -13.46
C GLN A 172 43.55 -8.82 -14.18
N GLY A 173 42.46 -9.55 -13.95
CA GLY A 173 42.18 -10.81 -14.62
C GLY A 173 41.66 -11.88 -13.67
N GLN A 174 41.86 -13.15 -14.02
CA GLN A 174 41.65 -14.28 -13.12
C GLN A 174 42.95 -14.56 -12.36
N SER A 175 43.15 -13.86 -11.24
CA SER A 175 44.24 -14.12 -10.30
C SER A 175 43.72 -14.22 -8.87
N VAL A 176 44.50 -14.84 -7.98
CA VAL A 176 44.19 -14.91 -6.54
C VAL A 176 44.06 -13.51 -5.94
N ARG A 177 44.97 -12.60 -6.30
CA ARG A 177 44.94 -11.20 -5.85
C ARG A 177 43.69 -10.44 -6.31
N ASP A 178 43.32 -10.55 -7.58
CA ASP A 178 42.11 -9.91 -8.14
C ASP A 178 40.84 -10.47 -7.48
N TYR A 179 40.79 -11.80 -7.29
CA TYR A 179 39.69 -12.51 -6.64
C TYR A 179 39.42 -12.00 -5.22
N PHE A 180 40.43 -11.99 -4.36
CA PHE A 180 40.28 -11.54 -2.97
C PHE A 180 40.05 -10.03 -2.87
N LEU A 181 40.63 -9.23 -3.76
CA LEU A 181 40.36 -7.78 -3.82
C LEU A 181 38.88 -7.48 -4.17
N LYS A 182 38.30 -8.21 -5.12
CA LYS A 182 36.89 -8.03 -5.51
C LYS A 182 35.91 -8.60 -4.50
N ASN A 183 36.17 -9.81 -3.98
CA ASN A 183 35.31 -10.42 -2.95
C ASN A 183 35.35 -9.66 -1.62
N SER A 184 36.46 -8.98 -1.31
CA SER A 184 36.58 -8.10 -0.15
C SER A 184 36.13 -6.65 -0.39
N TYR A 185 35.63 -6.32 -1.58
CA TYR A 185 35.17 -4.97 -1.92
C TYR A 185 36.23 -3.88 -1.73
N ASN A 186 37.50 -4.23 -2.03
CA ASN A 186 38.73 -3.47 -1.81
C ASN A 186 39.18 -3.33 -0.34
N LYS A 187 38.60 -4.08 0.62
CA LYS A 187 39.07 -4.09 2.02
C LYS A 187 40.30 -4.96 2.27
N TYR A 188 40.58 -5.94 1.43
CA TYR A 188 41.63 -6.92 1.64
C TYR A 188 42.34 -7.25 0.32
N VAL A 189 43.67 -7.25 0.31
CA VAL A 189 44.47 -7.49 -0.89
C VAL A 189 45.65 -8.39 -0.58
N VAL A 190 45.83 -9.43 -1.40
CA VAL A 190 47.03 -10.26 -1.37
C VAL A 190 48.17 -9.51 -2.04
N THR A 191 49.32 -9.46 -1.38
CA THR A 191 50.54 -8.78 -1.85
C THR A 191 51.72 -9.74 -1.80
N PRO A 192 52.66 -9.63 -2.75
CA PRO A 192 53.86 -10.45 -2.73
C PRO A 192 54.68 -10.19 -1.47
N ALA A 193 55.26 -11.24 -0.91
CA ALA A 193 56.30 -11.13 0.09
C ALA A 193 57.51 -10.35 -0.48
N ARG A 194 58.16 -9.58 0.39
CA ARG A 194 59.49 -9.01 0.11
C ARG A 194 60.50 -10.14 0.18
N GLU A 195 61.27 -10.29 -0.88
CA GLU A 195 62.33 -11.29 -1.03
C GLU A 195 63.39 -10.77 -2.02
N SER A 196 64.42 -11.55 -2.35
CA SER A 196 65.55 -11.11 -3.17
C SER A 196 66.09 -12.14 -4.18
N GLN A 197 65.30 -13.14 -4.56
CA GLN A 197 65.58 -14.07 -5.64
C GLN A 197 64.92 -13.57 -6.94
N GLY A 198 65.38 -14.04 -8.11
CA GLY A 198 64.66 -13.82 -9.38
C GLY A 198 64.38 -12.34 -9.69
N THR A 199 63.11 -11.94 -9.56
CA THR A 199 62.66 -10.54 -9.71
C THR A 199 62.31 -9.95 -8.34
N GLU A 200 63.30 -9.33 -7.69
CA GLU A 200 63.22 -8.78 -6.32
C GLU A 200 61.84 -8.21 -5.91
N ASN A 201 61.19 -8.86 -4.94
CA ASN A 201 59.85 -8.58 -4.39
C ASN A 201 58.67 -8.93 -5.34
N ASP A 202 58.82 -9.89 -6.27
CA ASP A 202 57.68 -10.50 -6.98
C ASP A 202 56.91 -11.53 -6.14
N GLY A 203 57.50 -11.97 -5.02
CA GLY A 203 56.91 -12.86 -4.03
C GLY A 203 57.06 -14.36 -4.34
N VAL A 204 57.88 -14.74 -5.34
CA VAL A 204 58.07 -16.13 -5.78
C VAL A 204 59.53 -16.56 -5.64
N ILE A 205 59.79 -17.56 -4.79
CA ILE A 205 61.12 -18.14 -4.59
C ILE A 205 61.15 -19.56 -5.17
N ALA A 206 61.87 -19.74 -6.28
CA ALA A 206 62.09 -21.01 -6.93
C ALA A 206 63.35 -21.72 -6.39
N ILE A 207 63.19 -22.93 -5.85
CA ILE A 207 64.27 -23.72 -5.26
C ILE A 207 64.37 -25.12 -5.88
N SER A 208 65.57 -25.69 -5.83
CA SER A 208 65.83 -27.09 -6.18
C SER A 208 66.37 -27.84 -4.96
N LEU A 209 65.69 -28.94 -4.59
CA LEU A 209 66.07 -29.81 -3.50
C LEU A 209 66.72 -31.10 -4.03
N ASN A 210 67.83 -31.51 -3.43
CA ASN A 210 68.46 -32.80 -3.69
C ASN A 210 67.74 -33.93 -2.91
N LEU A 211 66.43 -34.02 -3.13
CA LEU A 211 65.51 -35.02 -2.60
C LEU A 211 64.75 -35.64 -3.77
N VAL A 212 64.28 -36.87 -3.62
CA VAL A 212 63.25 -37.43 -4.52
C VAL A 212 61.91 -36.77 -4.14
N HIS A 213 61.03 -36.50 -5.11
CA HIS A 213 59.70 -35.99 -4.84
C HIS A 213 58.99 -36.90 -3.81
N PRO A 214 58.33 -36.36 -2.77
CA PRO A 214 57.79 -37.17 -1.68
C PRO A 214 56.77 -38.21 -2.19
N ASP A 215 56.03 -37.87 -3.24
CA ASP A 215 55.01 -38.68 -3.92
C ASP A 215 54.04 -39.26 -2.88
N CYS A 216 53.22 -38.37 -2.31
CA CYS A 216 52.33 -38.61 -1.18
C CYS A 216 50.96 -39.01 -1.72
N HIS A 217 50.68 -40.31 -1.79
CA HIS A 217 49.59 -40.77 -2.65
C HIS A 217 48.93 -42.13 -2.35
N SER A 218 49.51 -43.00 -1.51
CA SER A 218 49.00 -44.37 -1.31
C SER A 218 48.57 -44.61 0.12
N LYS A 219 47.51 -45.40 0.25
CA LYS A 219 47.05 -46.00 1.51
C LYS A 219 48.09 -46.94 2.15
N GLU A 220 49.12 -47.31 1.36
CA GLU A 220 50.25 -48.15 1.75
C GLU A 220 51.41 -47.35 2.39
N ASP A 221 51.54 -46.04 2.09
CA ASP A 221 52.68 -45.23 2.52
C ASP A 221 52.40 -44.39 3.77
N ASN A 222 52.53 -45.04 4.92
CA ASN A 222 52.49 -44.37 6.23
C ASN A 222 53.67 -43.42 6.52
N THR A 223 54.60 -43.22 5.58
CA THR A 223 55.76 -42.33 5.74
C THR A 223 55.53 -40.92 5.18
N CYS A 224 54.45 -40.67 4.42
CA CYS A 224 54.17 -39.38 3.78
C CYS A 224 54.38 -38.17 4.70
N THR A 225 53.80 -38.17 5.91
CA THR A 225 53.95 -37.07 6.88
C THR A 225 55.42 -36.79 7.23
N SER A 226 56.26 -37.83 7.34
CA SER A 226 57.69 -37.66 7.63
C SER A 226 58.50 -37.20 6.41
N LYS A 227 58.13 -37.65 5.21
CA LYS A 227 58.68 -37.17 3.93
C LYS A 227 58.41 -35.68 3.75
N LEU A 228 57.15 -35.24 3.87
CA LEU A 228 56.74 -33.84 3.73
C LEU A 228 57.46 -32.93 4.73
N ASN A 229 57.51 -33.31 6.01
CA ASN A 229 58.24 -32.56 7.03
C ASN A 229 59.73 -32.39 6.68
N ASN A 230 60.38 -33.40 6.12
CA ASN A 230 61.76 -33.30 5.64
C ASN A 230 61.89 -32.37 4.42
N VAL A 231 60.92 -32.39 3.49
CA VAL A 231 60.89 -31.47 2.35
C VAL A 231 60.75 -30.02 2.79
N PHE A 232 59.78 -29.69 3.66
CA PHE A 232 59.61 -28.33 4.17
C PHE A 232 60.86 -27.83 4.91
N LYS A 233 61.47 -28.67 5.75
CA LYS A 233 62.71 -28.35 6.46
C LYS A 233 63.88 -28.01 5.53
N GLU A 234 64.10 -28.77 4.48
CA GLU A 234 65.16 -28.45 3.49
C GLU A 234 64.75 -27.29 2.57
N ALA A 235 63.45 -27.03 2.37
CA ALA A 235 62.94 -25.88 1.64
C ALA A 235 63.20 -24.56 2.38
N TYR A 236 62.83 -24.44 3.66
CA TYR A 236 63.07 -23.21 4.43
C TYR A 236 64.56 -22.86 4.49
N LYS A 237 65.46 -23.84 4.69
CA LYS A 237 66.93 -23.63 4.61
C LYS A 237 67.44 -23.09 3.25
N LYS A 238 66.66 -23.24 2.18
CA LYS A 238 66.97 -22.68 0.85
C LYS A 238 66.35 -21.31 0.65
N VAL A 239 65.21 -21.05 1.27
CA VAL A 239 64.46 -19.78 1.26
C VAL A 239 65.12 -18.72 2.16
N ASP A 240 65.62 -19.11 3.33
CA ASP A 240 66.35 -18.33 4.36
C ASP A 240 67.32 -17.27 3.80
N GLN A 241 68.08 -17.60 2.75
CA GLN A 241 69.06 -16.69 2.15
C GLN A 241 68.45 -15.54 1.31
N TYR A 242 67.14 -15.53 1.08
CA TYR A 242 66.43 -14.60 0.19
C TYR A 242 65.31 -13.79 0.89
N ILE A 243 64.88 -14.18 2.10
CA ILE A 243 63.82 -13.51 2.84
C ILE A 243 64.10 -13.57 4.35
N ASP A 244 64.03 -12.42 5.01
CA ASP A 244 64.14 -12.28 6.47
C ASP A 244 62.73 -12.43 7.07
N LEU A 245 62.44 -13.58 7.67
CA LEU A 245 61.14 -13.88 8.28
C LEU A 245 60.85 -13.00 9.49
N SER A 246 61.87 -12.49 10.20
CA SER A 246 61.69 -11.63 11.37
C SER A 246 61.04 -10.28 11.01
N THR A 247 61.09 -9.88 9.74
CA THR A 247 60.39 -8.68 9.25
C THR A 247 58.85 -8.81 9.19
N TYR A 248 58.32 -10.01 9.43
CA TYR A 248 56.88 -10.31 9.43
C TYR A 248 56.31 -10.60 10.82
N ASP A 249 57.11 -10.72 11.88
CA ASP A 249 56.62 -10.77 13.27
C ASP A 249 56.21 -9.35 13.69
N VAL A 250 54.92 -9.01 13.52
CA VAL A 250 54.37 -7.67 13.74
C VAL A 250 53.85 -7.48 15.17
N ASP A 251 53.43 -8.59 15.80
CA ASP A 251 52.91 -8.69 17.18
C ASP A 251 54.05 -8.78 18.22
N GLY A 252 55.18 -9.38 17.85
CA GLY A 252 56.40 -9.50 18.63
C GLY A 252 56.45 -10.72 19.56
N ASP A 253 55.71 -11.79 19.27
CA ASP A 253 55.65 -13.00 20.12
C ASP A 253 56.63 -14.12 19.72
N GLY A 254 57.32 -13.98 18.58
CA GLY A 254 58.30 -14.96 18.08
C GLY A 254 57.73 -16.06 17.20
N TYR A 255 56.46 -15.97 16.81
CA TYR A 255 55.82 -16.84 15.82
C TYR A 255 55.42 -16.03 14.57
N ILE A 256 55.33 -16.70 13.43
CA ILE A 256 54.73 -16.12 12.22
C ILE A 256 53.33 -16.70 12.04
N GLU A 257 52.30 -15.90 12.31
CA GLU A 257 50.93 -16.30 12.01
C GLU A 257 50.60 -16.09 10.52
N PRO A 258 49.71 -16.90 9.91
CA PRO A 258 49.24 -16.68 8.55
C PRO A 258 48.69 -15.28 8.28
N SER A 259 48.21 -14.57 9.32
CA SER A 259 47.69 -13.19 9.26
C SER A 259 48.75 -12.09 9.12
N GLU A 260 50.03 -12.48 9.05
CA GLU A 260 51.20 -11.63 8.88
C GLU A 260 51.98 -12.02 7.61
N LEU A 261 52.31 -13.31 7.50
CA LEU A 261 52.86 -13.94 6.30
C LEU A 261 52.23 -15.32 6.11
N SER A 262 51.52 -15.49 4.99
CA SER A 262 51.08 -16.81 4.52
C SER A 262 52.11 -17.40 3.57
N VAL A 263 52.29 -18.73 3.62
CA VAL A 263 53.23 -19.46 2.74
C VAL A 263 52.48 -20.49 1.90
N MET A 264 52.66 -20.39 0.59
CA MET A 264 52.16 -21.29 -0.43
C MET A 264 53.34 -22.06 -1.03
N PHE A 265 53.37 -23.38 -0.84
CA PHE A 265 54.29 -24.26 -1.55
C PHE A 265 53.66 -24.77 -2.85
N VAL A 266 54.43 -24.76 -3.94
CA VAL A 266 54.10 -25.46 -5.18
C VAL A 266 55.16 -26.54 -5.37
N PHE A 267 54.78 -27.82 -5.42
CA PHE A 267 55.70 -28.91 -5.69
C PHE A 267 55.66 -29.29 -7.18
N ALA A 268 56.83 -29.43 -7.77
CA ALA A 268 57.01 -29.95 -9.11
C ALA A 268 56.40 -31.35 -9.23
N GLY A 269 55.41 -31.52 -10.11
CA GLY A 269 54.62 -32.75 -10.22
C GLY A 269 53.18 -32.46 -10.61
N TYR A 270 52.27 -33.36 -10.21
CA TYR A 270 50.86 -33.31 -10.59
C TYR A 270 49.90 -33.16 -9.39
N ASP A 271 48.77 -32.52 -9.64
CA ASP A 271 47.63 -32.40 -8.72
C ASP A 271 46.75 -33.66 -8.82
N ARG A 272 46.54 -34.33 -7.69
CA ARG A 272 45.67 -35.51 -7.60
C ARG A 272 44.18 -35.18 -7.64
N ALA A 273 43.74 -34.07 -7.05
CA ALA A 273 42.33 -33.68 -7.01
C ALA A 273 41.77 -33.45 -8.43
N ALA A 274 42.62 -33.03 -9.37
CA ALA A 274 42.29 -32.94 -10.79
C ALA A 274 42.01 -34.28 -11.50
N GLY A 275 42.01 -35.42 -10.80
CA GLY A 275 41.56 -36.70 -11.34
C GLY A 275 42.56 -37.45 -12.23
N SER A 276 43.72 -36.87 -12.53
CA SER A 276 44.77 -37.50 -13.34
C SER A 276 45.47 -38.67 -12.64
N LEU A 277 46.03 -39.59 -13.44
CA LEU A 277 46.93 -40.67 -12.98
C LEU A 277 48.43 -40.31 -13.11
N ASN A 278 48.76 -39.14 -13.68
CA ASN A 278 50.14 -38.69 -13.89
C ASN A 278 50.90 -38.61 -12.56
N ARG A 279 52.19 -39.00 -12.56
CA ARG A 279 53.04 -39.08 -11.37
C ARG A 279 54.41 -38.44 -11.60
N PRO A 280 55.09 -37.96 -10.54
CA PRO A 280 54.67 -38.03 -9.14
C PRO A 280 53.62 -36.95 -8.77
N TYR A 281 52.82 -37.18 -7.73
CA TYR A 281 51.71 -36.28 -7.36
C TYR A 281 51.59 -35.99 -5.85
N ILE A 282 50.82 -34.94 -5.53
CA ILE A 282 50.32 -34.61 -4.20
C ILE A 282 48.81 -34.33 -4.26
N TRP A 283 48.13 -34.30 -3.11
CA TRP A 283 46.78 -33.74 -2.99
C TRP A 283 46.86 -32.31 -2.42
N PRO A 284 46.20 -31.30 -3.02
CA PRO A 284 46.24 -29.93 -2.50
C PRO A 284 45.54 -29.79 -1.13
N HIS A 285 46.22 -29.15 -0.17
CA HIS A 285 45.73 -29.03 1.20
C HIS A 285 46.30 -27.81 1.95
N LYS A 286 45.53 -27.33 2.93
CA LYS A 286 46.00 -26.48 4.02
C LYS A 286 46.32 -27.37 5.23
N PHE A 287 47.56 -27.33 5.71
CA PHE A 287 47.97 -28.07 6.91
C PHE A 287 49.08 -27.33 7.67
N SER A 288 49.86 -28.04 8.49
CA SER A 288 50.93 -27.48 9.32
C SER A 288 52.04 -28.52 9.52
N HIS A 289 53.29 -28.11 9.31
CA HIS A 289 54.47 -28.96 9.49
C HIS A 289 55.02 -28.89 10.93
N ASN A 290 56.12 -29.59 11.21
CA ASN A 290 56.91 -29.38 12.42
C ASN A 290 57.35 -27.92 12.50
N SER A 291 57.39 -27.33 13.70
CA SER A 291 57.93 -25.98 13.90
C SER A 291 59.37 -25.89 13.40
N GLU A 292 59.60 -25.05 12.41
CA GLU A 292 60.93 -24.66 11.94
C GLU A 292 61.18 -23.20 12.37
N THR A 293 62.38 -22.92 12.86
CA THR A 293 62.74 -21.60 13.44
C THR A 293 63.89 -21.01 12.63
N LEU A 294 63.65 -19.87 12.00
CA LEU A 294 64.59 -19.12 11.15
C LEU A 294 64.48 -17.62 11.53
N ASP A 295 65.55 -16.84 11.36
CA ASP A 295 65.65 -15.43 11.79
C ASP A 295 65.29 -15.12 13.26
N GLY A 296 65.13 -16.15 14.10
CA GLY A 296 64.67 -16.05 15.48
C GLY A 296 63.15 -16.19 15.68
N VAL A 297 62.39 -16.33 14.60
CA VAL A 297 60.92 -16.53 14.59
C VAL A 297 60.55 -17.95 14.18
N THR A 298 59.36 -18.41 14.53
CA THR A 298 58.91 -19.80 14.31
C THR A 298 57.72 -19.89 13.36
N ILE A 299 57.87 -20.63 12.26
CA ILE A 299 56.85 -20.81 11.22
C ILE A 299 56.42 -22.29 11.13
N ARG A 300 55.17 -22.51 10.68
CA ARG A 300 54.51 -23.82 10.82
C ARG A 300 53.36 -24.11 9.85
N ASP A 301 52.54 -23.12 9.52
CA ASP A 301 51.28 -23.29 8.79
C ASP A 301 51.42 -22.92 7.30
N TYR A 302 50.84 -23.73 6.42
CA TYR A 302 51.07 -23.63 4.97
C TYR A 302 49.87 -24.13 4.13
N CYS A 303 49.87 -23.77 2.85
CA CYS A 303 49.13 -24.47 1.79
C CYS A 303 50.12 -25.15 0.82
N LEU A 304 49.78 -26.33 0.32
CA LEU A 304 50.56 -27.06 -0.69
C LEU A 304 49.73 -27.31 -1.94
N PHE A 305 50.34 -27.08 -3.10
CA PHE A 305 49.78 -27.34 -4.43
C PHE A 305 50.82 -28.05 -5.31
N ALA A 306 50.38 -28.54 -6.47
CA ALA A 306 51.26 -29.08 -7.50
C ALA A 306 51.46 -28.08 -8.65
N ASP A 307 52.51 -28.28 -9.42
CA ASP A 307 52.79 -27.54 -10.66
C ASP A 307 51.68 -27.73 -11.71
N ASN A 308 51.27 -28.97 -11.97
CA ASN A 308 50.36 -29.30 -13.07
C ASN A 308 49.04 -29.98 -12.64
N GLN A 309 47.92 -29.44 -13.08
CA GLN A 309 46.65 -30.16 -13.17
C GLN A 309 46.59 -30.87 -14.54
N GLY A 310 46.76 -32.20 -14.56
CA GLY A 310 46.66 -32.98 -15.80
C GLY A 310 47.71 -32.65 -16.87
N ASP A 311 47.33 -31.83 -17.87
CA ASP A 311 48.16 -31.37 -19.00
C ASP A 311 48.49 -29.86 -18.97
N HIS A 312 48.13 -29.16 -17.89
CA HIS A 312 48.26 -27.70 -17.75
C HIS A 312 48.70 -27.28 -16.34
N GLN A 313 49.12 -26.02 -16.18
CA GLN A 313 49.35 -25.40 -14.87
C GLN A 313 48.13 -25.50 -13.96
N SER A 314 48.34 -25.73 -12.66
CA SER A 314 47.27 -25.74 -11.66
C SER A 314 46.48 -24.42 -11.62
N THR A 315 45.16 -24.51 -11.67
CA THR A 315 44.25 -23.37 -11.81
C THR A 315 44.03 -22.60 -10.51
N MET A 316 43.67 -21.32 -10.63
CA MET A 316 43.55 -20.40 -9.48
C MET A 316 42.44 -20.76 -8.47
N GLY A 317 41.47 -21.59 -8.86
CA GLY A 317 40.27 -21.84 -8.06
C GLY A 317 40.50 -22.70 -6.81
N VAL A 318 41.28 -23.78 -6.96
CA VAL A 318 41.78 -24.59 -5.83
C VAL A 318 42.70 -23.75 -4.94
N ILE A 319 43.55 -22.93 -5.55
CA ILE A 319 44.50 -22.08 -4.84
C ILE A 319 43.77 -21.03 -3.99
N ALA A 320 42.71 -20.41 -4.52
CA ALA A 320 41.87 -19.48 -3.76
C ALA A 320 41.08 -20.17 -2.63
N HIS A 321 40.66 -21.42 -2.81
CA HIS A 321 39.96 -22.22 -1.79
C HIS A 321 40.87 -22.49 -0.58
N GLU A 322 42.04 -23.08 -0.81
CA GLU A 322 42.99 -23.44 0.25
C GLU A 322 43.57 -22.20 0.96
N LEU A 323 43.87 -21.14 0.21
CA LEU A 323 44.24 -19.84 0.79
C LEU A 323 43.07 -19.18 1.54
N GLY A 324 41.82 -19.55 1.28
CA GLY A 324 40.66 -19.20 2.09
C GLY A 324 40.72 -19.81 3.51
N HIS A 325 41.21 -21.05 3.64
CA HIS A 325 41.47 -21.67 4.94
C HIS A 325 42.68 -21.01 5.63
N LEU A 326 43.82 -20.88 4.91
CA LEU A 326 45.07 -20.38 5.50
C LEU A 326 44.98 -18.91 5.90
N MET A 327 44.56 -18.05 4.97
CA MET A 327 44.63 -16.60 5.16
C MET A 327 43.42 -16.01 5.88
N LEU A 328 42.24 -16.68 5.87
CA LEU A 328 41.00 -16.12 6.41
C LEU A 328 40.34 -17.01 7.50
N GLY A 329 40.85 -18.22 7.71
CA GLY A 329 40.30 -19.18 8.68
C GLY A 329 38.92 -19.72 8.32
N LEU A 330 38.48 -19.58 7.07
CA LEU A 330 37.19 -20.11 6.60
C LEU A 330 37.22 -21.64 6.64
N PRO A 331 36.11 -22.31 7.02
CA PRO A 331 35.99 -23.76 6.94
C PRO A 331 35.40 -24.19 5.59
N ASP A 332 35.50 -25.49 5.30
CA ASP A 332 34.78 -26.14 4.22
C ASP A 332 33.27 -26.04 4.38
N LEU A 333 32.56 -25.79 3.27
CA LEU A 333 31.10 -25.76 3.20
C LEU A 333 30.56 -26.96 2.39
N TYR A 334 31.31 -28.06 2.41
CA TYR A 334 30.92 -29.42 2.08
C TYR A 334 31.24 -30.32 3.27
N SER A 335 30.56 -31.45 3.36
CA SER A 335 30.73 -32.39 4.45
C SER A 335 31.73 -33.49 4.13
N TYR A 336 32.46 -33.89 5.17
CA TYR A 336 33.31 -35.06 5.17
C TYR A 336 32.56 -36.30 5.72
N GLN A 337 31.45 -36.11 6.45
CA GLN A 337 30.71 -37.21 7.10
C GLN A 337 29.47 -37.69 6.35
N HIS A 338 28.99 -36.91 5.37
CA HIS A 338 27.86 -37.22 4.48
C HIS A 338 28.01 -36.41 3.18
N GLN A 339 27.03 -36.46 2.28
CA GLN A 339 27.13 -35.89 0.93
C GLN A 339 26.68 -34.41 0.82
N GLY A 340 26.51 -33.70 1.95
CA GLY A 340 25.94 -32.36 1.98
C GLY A 340 26.93 -31.26 1.59
N SER A 341 26.46 -30.22 0.89
CA SER A 341 27.29 -29.11 0.40
C SER A 341 26.49 -27.82 0.16
N ILE A 342 27.17 -26.69 0.04
CA ILE A 342 26.64 -25.49 -0.65
C ILE A 342 26.75 -25.57 -2.19
N GLY A 343 27.29 -26.67 -2.72
CA GLY A 343 27.45 -26.89 -4.16
C GLY A 343 28.39 -25.87 -4.80
N HIS A 344 28.07 -25.45 -6.02
CA HIS A 344 28.88 -24.53 -6.82
C HIS A 344 28.53 -23.04 -6.58
N TRP A 345 27.76 -22.72 -5.54
CA TRP A 345 27.34 -21.34 -5.23
C TRP A 345 28.37 -20.49 -4.49
N GLY A 346 29.45 -21.09 -3.99
CA GLY A 346 30.50 -20.40 -3.25
C GLY A 346 31.84 -21.11 -3.28
N LEU A 347 32.92 -20.32 -3.09
CA LEU A 347 34.31 -20.79 -3.10
C LEU A 347 34.56 -22.00 -2.20
N MET A 348 34.04 -21.99 -0.96
CA MET A 348 34.27 -23.06 0.02
C MET A 348 33.43 -24.34 -0.24
N GLY A 349 32.74 -24.41 -1.37
CA GLY A 349 32.09 -25.62 -1.89
C GLY A 349 32.74 -26.07 -3.20
N GLY A 350 31.95 -26.63 -4.12
CA GLY A 350 32.40 -26.95 -5.48
C GLY A 350 32.69 -25.72 -6.34
N GLY A 351 32.34 -24.51 -5.86
CA GLY A 351 32.56 -23.26 -6.57
C GLY A 351 34.04 -22.89 -6.76
N SER A 352 34.95 -23.55 -6.05
CA SER A 352 36.40 -23.53 -6.34
C SER A 352 36.73 -24.07 -7.73
N TRP A 353 36.02 -25.09 -8.21
CA TRP A 353 36.18 -25.64 -9.56
C TRP A 353 35.40 -24.90 -10.64
N GLY A 354 34.94 -23.68 -10.35
CA GLY A 354 34.19 -22.83 -11.27
C GLY A 354 34.88 -22.64 -12.63
N ARG A 355 34.07 -22.68 -13.69
CA ARG A 355 34.49 -22.59 -15.08
C ARG A 355 33.47 -21.78 -15.88
N LYS A 356 33.85 -20.60 -16.38
CA LYS A 356 32.92 -19.76 -17.17
C LYS A 356 32.84 -20.25 -18.62
N PRO A 357 31.80 -19.86 -19.39
CA PRO A 357 31.80 -20.04 -20.84
C PRO A 357 33.05 -19.44 -21.50
N GLY A 358 33.88 -20.30 -22.10
CA GLY A 358 35.14 -19.93 -22.74
C GLY A 358 36.42 -20.34 -21.98
N ASP A 359 36.32 -20.73 -20.70
CA ASP A 359 37.42 -21.40 -20.00
C ASP A 359 37.64 -22.82 -20.57
N ARG A 360 38.91 -23.25 -20.64
CA ARG A 360 39.32 -24.57 -21.14
C ARG A 360 39.30 -25.63 -20.04
N TYR A 361 39.54 -25.23 -18.79
CA TYR A 361 39.75 -26.11 -17.65
C TYR A 361 38.90 -25.70 -16.45
N SER A 362 38.60 -26.65 -15.56
CA SER A 362 37.81 -26.38 -14.35
C SER A 362 38.68 -25.70 -13.29
N GLY A 363 38.13 -24.72 -12.57
CA GLY A 363 38.88 -23.90 -11.61
C GLY A 363 39.56 -22.66 -12.20
N GLU A 364 39.46 -22.40 -13.52
CA GLU A 364 39.97 -21.16 -14.14
C GLU A 364 39.16 -19.91 -13.71
N THR A 365 37.86 -20.03 -13.43
CA THR A 365 37.02 -18.95 -12.88
C THR A 365 36.27 -19.46 -11.64
N PRO A 366 36.89 -19.50 -10.44
CA PRO A 366 36.16 -19.78 -9.21
C PRO A 366 35.06 -18.75 -8.99
N VAL A 367 33.93 -19.17 -8.43
CA VAL A 367 32.76 -18.30 -8.19
C VAL A 367 33.00 -17.34 -7.01
N ASN A 368 32.22 -16.27 -6.88
CA ASN A 368 32.30 -15.40 -5.70
C ASN A 368 31.97 -16.15 -4.40
N MET A 369 32.56 -15.68 -3.29
CA MET A 369 32.20 -16.10 -1.95
C MET A 369 30.72 -15.85 -1.64
N THR A 370 30.11 -16.74 -0.85
CA THR A 370 28.76 -16.49 -0.30
C THR A 370 28.80 -15.29 0.67
N ALA A 371 27.64 -14.67 0.91
CA ALA A 371 27.51 -13.60 1.92
C ALA A 371 28.01 -14.05 3.30
N TRP A 372 27.76 -15.31 3.68
CA TRP A 372 28.28 -15.91 4.89
C TRP A 372 29.82 -15.94 4.91
N SER A 373 30.47 -16.43 3.85
CA SER A 373 31.94 -16.47 3.77
C SER A 373 32.55 -15.06 3.78
N LYS A 374 31.89 -14.06 3.15
CA LYS A 374 32.34 -12.65 3.19
C LYS A 374 32.17 -12.02 4.57
N GLU A 375 31.06 -12.29 5.28
CA GLU A 375 30.89 -11.82 6.66
C GLU A 375 31.92 -12.49 7.59
N ALA A 376 32.12 -13.80 7.46
CA ALA A 376 33.10 -14.58 8.22
C ALA A 376 34.54 -14.05 8.02
N ALA A 377 34.94 -13.76 6.79
CA ALA A 377 36.23 -13.13 6.46
C ALA A 377 36.37 -11.67 6.92
N GLY A 378 35.33 -11.04 7.47
CA GLY A 378 35.33 -9.62 7.86
C GLY A 378 35.22 -8.63 6.70
N PHE A 379 35.05 -9.13 5.47
CA PHE A 379 35.01 -8.35 4.24
C PHE A 379 33.80 -7.39 4.21
N LEU A 380 32.66 -7.83 4.75
CA LEU A 380 31.45 -7.02 4.86
C LEU A 380 30.69 -7.28 6.16
N GLU A 381 29.76 -6.38 6.44
CA GLU A 381 28.68 -6.55 7.40
C GLU A 381 27.38 -6.40 6.59
N PRO A 382 26.51 -7.41 6.55
CA PRO A 382 25.35 -7.43 5.64
C PRO A 382 24.23 -6.50 6.14
N GLU A 383 23.38 -6.01 5.22
CA GLU A 383 22.22 -5.22 5.62
C GLU A 383 21.20 -6.09 6.39
N VAL A 384 20.86 -5.72 7.61
CA VAL A 384 19.94 -6.48 8.46
C VAL A 384 18.50 -6.10 8.14
N LEU A 385 17.78 -7.00 7.46
CA LEU A 385 16.38 -6.80 7.09
C LEU A 385 15.49 -7.28 8.23
N ASN A 386 14.77 -6.35 8.87
CA ASN A 386 14.15 -6.55 10.19
C ASN A 386 12.83 -5.78 10.41
N ASN A 387 12.22 -5.23 9.35
CA ASN A 387 10.95 -4.49 9.41
C ASN A 387 9.97 -4.98 8.32
N ASN A 388 8.67 -4.79 8.56
CA ASN A 388 7.62 -5.25 7.64
C ASN A 388 7.44 -4.27 6.48
N GLN A 389 8.24 -4.44 5.42
CA GLN A 389 8.27 -3.57 4.25
C GLN A 389 8.85 -4.29 3.01
N SER A 390 8.83 -3.60 1.86
CA SER A 390 9.61 -4.02 0.69
C SER A 390 11.07 -3.55 0.80
N TYR A 391 12.00 -4.39 0.35
CA TYR A 391 13.44 -4.17 0.36
C TYR A 391 14.03 -4.36 -1.04
N THR A 392 15.20 -3.77 -1.27
CA THR A 392 16.02 -3.91 -2.48
C THR A 392 17.36 -4.53 -2.12
N VAL A 393 17.71 -5.65 -2.75
CA VAL A 393 18.97 -6.39 -2.60
C VAL A 393 19.81 -6.17 -3.87
N ALA A 394 20.74 -5.22 -3.84
CA ALA A 394 21.57 -4.88 -5.01
C ALA A 394 22.49 -6.03 -5.46
N THR A 395 22.78 -6.12 -6.76
CA THR A 395 23.77 -7.07 -7.31
C THR A 395 25.20 -6.76 -6.84
N GLU A 396 25.53 -5.47 -6.73
CA GLU A 396 26.82 -5.01 -6.21
C GLU A 396 26.68 -4.58 -4.76
N ARG A 397 27.38 -5.26 -3.84
CA ARG A 397 27.44 -4.96 -2.39
C ARG A 397 26.10 -5.00 -1.65
N GLY A 398 25.06 -5.62 -2.21
CA GLY A 398 23.74 -5.73 -1.61
C GLY A 398 23.54 -6.91 -0.65
N GLU A 399 24.61 -7.60 -0.25
CA GLU A 399 24.56 -8.68 0.74
C GLU A 399 23.70 -8.32 1.96
N SER A 400 22.60 -9.05 2.13
CA SER A 400 21.58 -8.79 3.16
C SER A 400 21.39 -10.02 4.05
N VAL A 401 20.90 -9.84 5.28
CA VAL A 401 20.61 -10.92 6.22
C VAL A 401 19.27 -10.73 6.94
N VAL A 402 18.52 -11.81 7.08
CA VAL A 402 17.34 -11.91 7.96
C VAL A 402 17.71 -12.81 9.13
N TYR A 403 17.47 -12.38 10.36
CA TYR A 403 17.60 -13.25 11.53
C TYR A 403 16.28 -14.00 11.73
N LEU A 404 16.33 -15.34 11.71
CA LEU A 404 15.15 -16.19 11.76
C LEU A 404 14.66 -16.48 13.20
N ASP A 405 15.24 -15.79 14.18
CA ASP A 405 14.94 -15.98 15.59
C ASP A 405 14.92 -14.64 16.35
N PRO A 406 13.80 -14.27 17.00
CA PRO A 406 13.67 -12.96 17.63
C PRO A 406 14.42 -12.83 18.96
N TYR A 407 14.86 -13.92 19.59
CA TYR A 407 15.62 -13.91 20.84
C TYR A 407 17.13 -13.95 20.59
N LEU A 408 17.57 -14.91 19.76
CA LEU A 408 18.99 -15.09 19.44
C LEU A 408 19.49 -14.08 18.40
N GLN A 409 18.62 -13.63 17.49
CA GLN A 409 18.93 -12.62 16.48
C GLN A 409 20.20 -13.00 15.68
N LYS A 410 21.24 -12.16 15.69
CA LYS A 410 22.52 -12.42 15.01
C LYS A 410 23.25 -13.71 15.45
N MET A 411 22.92 -14.22 16.64
CA MET A 411 23.47 -15.42 17.28
C MET A 411 22.71 -16.70 16.90
N GLY A 412 21.53 -16.56 16.28
CA GLY A 412 20.61 -17.64 15.99
C GLY A 412 20.68 -18.14 14.55
N PRO A 413 19.69 -18.94 14.15
CA PRO A 413 19.45 -19.23 12.74
C PRO A 413 19.25 -17.94 11.94
N LYS A 414 19.85 -17.89 10.74
CA LYS A 414 19.84 -16.68 9.90
C LYS A 414 19.90 -17.03 8.41
N LEU A 415 19.29 -16.19 7.59
CA LEU A 415 19.18 -16.35 6.14
C LEU A 415 19.86 -15.16 5.44
N TYR A 416 20.92 -15.41 4.69
CA TYR A 416 21.58 -14.41 3.86
C TYR A 416 20.97 -14.41 2.46
N LEU A 417 20.89 -13.23 1.86
CA LEU A 417 20.32 -13.00 0.53
C LEU A 417 21.36 -12.29 -0.35
N GLN A 418 21.57 -12.81 -1.56
CA GLN A 418 22.44 -12.22 -2.58
C GLN A 418 21.77 -12.24 -3.95
N ASN A 419 21.65 -11.11 -4.62
CA ASN A 419 21.23 -11.08 -6.02
C ASN A 419 22.42 -11.49 -6.93
N ARG A 420 22.57 -12.79 -7.18
CA ARG A 420 23.68 -13.36 -7.97
C ARG A 420 23.38 -13.29 -9.47
N ARG A 421 24.39 -12.89 -10.24
CA ARG A 421 24.35 -12.73 -11.70
C ARG A 421 25.62 -13.28 -12.32
N GLN A 422 25.56 -13.76 -13.56
CA GLN A 422 26.67 -14.33 -14.33
C GLN A 422 27.64 -13.23 -14.82
N VAL A 423 28.24 -12.51 -13.87
CA VAL A 423 29.14 -11.36 -14.08
C VAL A 423 30.38 -11.48 -13.18
N GLY A 424 31.51 -10.93 -13.61
CA GLY A 424 32.77 -11.07 -12.88
C GLY A 424 33.15 -12.54 -12.69
N TYR A 425 33.41 -12.96 -11.45
CA TYR A 425 33.70 -14.36 -11.12
C TYR A 425 32.47 -15.28 -11.16
N ASP A 426 31.25 -14.74 -11.06
CA ASP A 426 30.01 -15.53 -11.07
C ASP A 426 29.55 -15.97 -12.48
N ARG A 427 30.32 -15.67 -13.53
CA ARG A 427 30.09 -16.21 -14.89
C ARG A 427 30.16 -17.74 -14.97
N ALA A 428 30.61 -18.41 -13.91
CA ALA A 428 30.66 -19.86 -13.77
C ALA A 428 29.42 -20.46 -13.06
N LEU A 429 28.48 -19.64 -12.57
CA LEU A 429 27.25 -20.13 -11.94
C LEU A 429 26.30 -20.77 -12.96
N SER A 430 25.56 -21.80 -12.54
CA SER A 430 24.56 -22.50 -13.36
C SER A 430 23.24 -21.73 -13.55
N GLY A 431 23.01 -20.66 -12.78
CA GLY A 431 21.80 -19.84 -12.84
C GLY A 431 21.99 -18.42 -12.30
N GLU A 432 20.91 -17.63 -12.33
CA GLU A 432 20.83 -16.25 -11.85
C GLU A 432 19.57 -16.03 -11.00
N GLY A 433 19.65 -15.16 -9.99
CA GLY A 433 18.54 -14.91 -9.06
C GLY A 433 19.02 -14.53 -7.66
N VAL A 434 18.10 -14.49 -6.70
CA VAL A 434 18.43 -14.37 -5.27
C VAL A 434 18.87 -15.73 -4.75
N LEU A 435 20.14 -15.87 -4.44
CA LEU A 435 20.67 -16.99 -3.68
C LEU A 435 20.32 -16.80 -2.20
N ALA A 436 19.72 -17.80 -1.59
CA ALA A 436 19.39 -17.85 -0.17
C ALA A 436 20.33 -18.83 0.56
N THR A 437 21.21 -18.31 1.42
CA THR A 437 22.13 -19.15 2.23
C THR A 437 21.66 -19.14 3.69
N ALA A 438 21.29 -20.29 4.24
CA ALA A 438 20.89 -20.43 5.64
C ALA A 438 22.05 -20.86 6.54
N VAL A 439 22.00 -20.43 7.79
CA VAL A 439 22.81 -20.94 8.91
C VAL A 439 21.88 -21.55 9.94
N MET A 440 22.15 -22.79 10.32
CA MET A 440 21.27 -23.68 11.07
C MET A 440 21.98 -24.15 12.34
N ILE A 441 21.93 -23.34 13.41
CA ILE A 441 22.71 -23.56 14.65
C ILE A 441 22.35 -24.86 15.39
N ASP A 442 21.17 -25.42 15.10
CA ASP A 442 20.69 -26.70 15.61
C ASP A 442 21.40 -27.91 14.97
N ASN A 443 22.09 -27.70 13.85
CA ASN A 443 22.97 -28.70 13.25
C ASN A 443 24.40 -28.53 13.79
N GLN A 444 25.08 -29.64 14.08
CA GLN A 444 26.53 -29.64 14.30
C GLN A 444 27.24 -29.35 12.97
N PHE A 445 28.35 -28.62 13.00
CA PHE A 445 29.12 -28.29 11.80
C PHE A 445 29.96 -29.49 11.36
N ASN A 446 29.87 -29.87 10.07
CA ASN A 446 30.60 -31.03 9.49
C ASN A 446 30.43 -32.34 10.32
N SER A 447 29.21 -32.59 10.78
CA SER A 447 28.81 -33.81 11.50
C SER A 447 27.81 -34.63 10.67
N ARG A 448 27.33 -35.76 11.19
CA ARG A 448 26.26 -36.54 10.53
C ARG A 448 24.91 -35.84 10.67
N GLY A 449 24.36 -35.34 9.57
CA GLY A 449 23.02 -34.73 9.52
C GLY A 449 22.88 -33.77 8.34
N PRO A 450 21.94 -32.82 8.39
CA PRO A 450 21.93 -31.65 7.51
C PRO A 450 23.07 -30.69 7.85
N MET A 451 23.48 -29.83 6.92
CA MET A 451 24.61 -28.93 7.11
C MET A 451 24.30 -27.79 8.10
N GLN A 452 25.31 -27.29 8.83
CA GLN A 452 25.14 -26.05 9.60
C GLN A 452 25.07 -24.80 8.70
N VAL A 453 25.60 -24.85 7.47
CA VAL A 453 25.51 -23.77 6.47
C VAL A 453 25.10 -24.41 5.14
N GLN A 454 24.00 -23.96 4.54
CA GLN A 454 23.39 -24.62 3.38
C GLN A 454 22.68 -23.62 2.46
N ILE A 455 22.50 -23.99 1.19
CA ILE A 455 21.65 -23.24 0.26
C ILE A 455 20.20 -23.70 0.40
N PHE A 456 19.28 -22.75 0.55
CA PHE A 456 17.85 -22.99 0.39
C PHE A 456 17.56 -23.08 -1.11
N GLN A 457 17.43 -24.32 -1.59
CA GLN A 457 17.25 -24.65 -3.01
C GLN A 457 15.77 -24.39 -3.36
N ALA A 458 15.50 -23.40 -4.21
CA ALA A 458 14.16 -22.78 -4.29
C ALA A 458 13.04 -23.71 -4.80
N ASP A 459 13.36 -24.73 -5.60
CA ASP A 459 12.42 -25.78 -6.01
C ASP A 459 12.08 -26.82 -4.93
N GLY A 460 12.90 -26.93 -3.89
CA GLY A 460 12.76 -27.92 -2.82
C GLY A 460 13.21 -29.34 -3.18
N LEU A 461 14.05 -29.54 -4.19
CA LEU A 461 14.58 -30.87 -4.56
C LEU A 461 15.61 -31.42 -3.57
N ASP A 462 16.30 -30.54 -2.83
CA ASP A 462 17.34 -30.84 -1.84
C ASP A 462 18.52 -31.71 -2.33
N GLU A 463 18.86 -31.59 -3.62
CA GLU A 463 19.95 -32.35 -4.24
C GLU A 463 21.31 -32.07 -3.56
N LEU A 464 21.55 -30.85 -3.09
CA LEU A 464 22.81 -30.43 -2.45
C LEU A 464 23.04 -31.06 -1.06
N SER A 465 22.02 -31.61 -0.40
CA SER A 465 22.20 -32.47 0.80
C SER A 465 22.75 -33.85 0.45
N HIS A 466 22.55 -34.29 -0.80
CA HIS A 466 22.67 -35.68 -1.28
C HIS A 466 23.75 -35.84 -2.36
N GLY A 467 24.72 -34.91 -2.43
CA GLY A 467 25.84 -34.97 -3.38
C GLY A 467 25.47 -34.62 -4.82
N GLY A 468 24.30 -34.00 -5.03
CA GLY A 468 23.86 -33.48 -6.32
C GLY A 468 24.62 -32.23 -6.77
N TRP A 469 24.16 -31.65 -7.87
CA TRP A 469 24.78 -30.48 -8.50
C TRP A 469 23.96 -29.22 -8.24
N SER A 470 24.59 -28.06 -8.46
CA SER A 470 23.91 -26.76 -8.37
C SER A 470 23.31 -26.38 -9.70
N ASP A 471 22.07 -25.91 -9.70
CA ASP A 471 21.23 -25.77 -10.88
C ASP A 471 20.40 -24.45 -10.85
N ALA A 472 19.76 -24.07 -11.95
CA ALA A 472 19.05 -22.78 -12.03
C ALA A 472 17.78 -22.69 -11.16
N GLY A 473 17.27 -23.81 -10.66
CA GLY A 473 16.16 -23.95 -9.73
C GLY A 473 16.54 -23.68 -8.27
N ASP A 474 17.83 -23.62 -7.95
CA ASP A 474 18.33 -23.29 -6.60
C ASP A 474 17.97 -21.87 -6.15
N LEU A 475 17.79 -20.91 -7.06
CA LEU A 475 17.64 -19.49 -6.75
C LEU A 475 16.18 -19.00 -6.81
N PHE A 476 15.89 -17.91 -6.09
CA PHE A 476 14.58 -17.26 -6.10
C PHE A 476 14.60 -16.01 -7.01
N PRO A 477 13.74 -15.87 -8.04
CA PRO A 477 12.82 -16.88 -8.58
C PRO A 477 13.48 -17.98 -9.43
N GLY A 478 14.70 -17.79 -9.92
CA GLY A 478 15.44 -18.81 -10.69
C GLY A 478 14.71 -19.26 -11.96
N SER A 479 15.00 -20.48 -12.41
CA SER A 479 14.20 -21.17 -13.45
C SER A 479 12.86 -21.68 -12.94
N SER A 480 12.78 -22.03 -11.65
CA SER A 480 11.60 -22.62 -11.00
C SER A 480 10.48 -21.63 -10.68
N ASN A 481 10.73 -20.33 -10.87
CA ASN A 481 9.80 -19.20 -10.68
C ASN A 481 9.23 -19.06 -9.24
N VAL A 482 9.99 -19.48 -8.22
CA VAL A 482 9.55 -19.49 -6.83
C VAL A 482 9.74 -18.12 -6.18
N THR A 483 8.63 -17.44 -5.89
CA THR A 483 8.61 -16.03 -5.42
C THR A 483 8.23 -15.86 -3.94
N LEU A 484 8.15 -16.98 -3.21
CA LEU A 484 7.75 -17.06 -1.80
C LEU A 484 8.68 -18.01 -1.03
N LEU A 485 9.13 -17.57 0.14
CA LEU A 485 9.83 -18.38 1.14
C LEU A 485 9.28 -18.02 2.54
N SER A 486 8.71 -19.00 3.24
CA SER A 486 8.08 -18.86 4.56
C SER A 486 8.13 -20.18 5.34
N ASP A 487 7.54 -20.23 6.54
CA ASP A 487 7.39 -21.47 7.29
C ASP A 487 6.56 -22.54 6.56
N ASP A 488 5.62 -22.14 5.69
CA ASP A 488 4.66 -23.03 5.00
C ASP A 488 4.97 -23.22 3.49
N SER A 489 6.10 -22.71 2.99
CA SER A 489 6.56 -22.95 1.61
C SER A 489 7.34 -24.26 1.45
N SER A 490 7.65 -24.61 0.20
CA SER A 490 8.66 -25.64 -0.14
C SER A 490 9.77 -24.94 -0.95
N PRO A 491 11.03 -24.90 -0.47
CA PRO A 491 11.48 -25.29 0.87
C PRO A 491 10.86 -24.44 1.99
N SER A 492 10.84 -24.96 3.22
CA SER A 492 10.26 -24.31 4.40
C SER A 492 11.33 -23.65 5.28
N LEU A 493 11.10 -22.43 5.77
CA LEU A 493 11.98 -21.77 6.74
C LEU A 493 12.15 -22.57 8.04
N ARG A 494 11.18 -23.44 8.40
CA ARG A 494 11.28 -24.35 9.56
C ARG A 494 12.47 -25.31 9.47
N LEU A 495 13.00 -25.56 8.27
CA LEU A 495 14.23 -26.35 8.08
C LEU A 495 15.45 -25.69 8.75
N ALA A 496 15.52 -24.35 8.71
CA ALA A 496 16.63 -23.59 9.30
C ALA A 496 16.61 -23.56 10.84
N THR A 497 15.49 -23.92 11.46
CA THR A 497 15.18 -23.73 12.88
C THR A 497 14.81 -25.04 13.58
N ALA A 498 15.19 -26.20 13.02
CA ALA A 498 14.84 -27.52 13.54
C ALA A 498 13.32 -27.71 13.81
N GLY A 499 12.49 -27.29 12.85
CA GLY A 499 11.04 -27.44 12.88
C GLY A 499 10.26 -26.33 13.57
N ARG A 500 10.94 -25.33 14.17
CA ARG A 500 10.28 -24.24 14.90
C ARG A 500 9.76 -23.15 13.95
N ASP A 501 8.54 -22.67 14.17
CA ASP A 501 8.00 -21.52 13.42
C ASP A 501 8.92 -20.28 13.56
N THR A 502 9.11 -19.57 12.46
CA THR A 502 9.81 -18.29 12.41
C THR A 502 8.83 -17.11 12.45
N GLU A 503 7.59 -17.31 12.01
CA GLU A 503 6.60 -16.27 11.67
C GLU A 503 7.08 -15.32 10.54
N ILE A 504 8.10 -15.72 9.77
CA ILE A 504 8.72 -14.91 8.71
C ILE A 504 8.20 -15.33 7.33
N SER A 505 8.07 -14.35 6.44
CA SER A 505 7.93 -14.60 5.01
C SER A 505 8.67 -13.57 4.15
N LEU A 506 9.31 -14.07 3.10
CA LEU A 506 9.85 -13.30 1.98
C LEU A 506 8.96 -13.59 0.78
N SER A 507 8.33 -12.56 0.23
CA SER A 507 7.30 -12.69 -0.81
C SER A 507 7.52 -11.69 -1.94
N ASN A 508 6.86 -11.90 -3.09
CA ASN A 508 7.01 -11.05 -4.28
C ASN A 508 8.47 -10.91 -4.74
N ILE A 509 9.29 -11.97 -4.60
CA ILE A 509 10.72 -11.93 -4.93
C ILE A 509 10.88 -11.77 -6.45
N VAL A 510 11.41 -10.62 -6.89
CA VAL A 510 11.71 -10.32 -8.29
C VAL A 510 13.19 -10.00 -8.40
N SER A 511 13.89 -10.63 -9.35
CA SER A 511 15.33 -10.41 -9.56
C SER A 511 15.61 -9.79 -10.93
N SER A 512 16.34 -8.67 -10.95
CA SER A 512 16.87 -7.99 -12.14
C SER A 512 18.41 -8.02 -12.17
N PRO A 513 19.06 -7.59 -13.28
CA PRO A 513 20.52 -7.54 -13.36
C PRO A 513 21.17 -6.55 -12.37
N GLN A 514 20.46 -5.49 -11.97
CA GLN A 514 20.95 -4.44 -11.06
C GLN A 514 20.64 -4.75 -9.59
N GLU A 515 19.46 -5.32 -9.33
CA GLU A 515 18.93 -5.55 -7.99
C GLU A 515 17.82 -6.60 -7.99
N ALA A 516 17.59 -7.24 -6.85
CA ALA A 516 16.31 -7.90 -6.55
C ALA A 516 15.45 -7.02 -5.65
N THR A 517 14.14 -7.17 -5.75
CA THR A 517 13.17 -6.61 -4.80
C THR A 517 12.35 -7.74 -4.17
N LEU A 518 11.98 -7.56 -2.90
CA LEU A 518 11.20 -8.53 -2.13
C LEU A 518 10.36 -7.80 -1.07
N THR A 519 9.30 -8.43 -0.59
CA THR A 519 8.49 -7.97 0.54
C THR A 519 8.73 -8.89 1.73
N LEU A 520 9.27 -8.34 2.81
CA LEU A 520 9.55 -9.05 4.05
C LEU A 520 8.43 -8.82 5.07
N ALA A 521 8.02 -9.88 5.74
CA ALA A 521 7.30 -9.83 7.01
C ALA A 521 8.06 -10.62 8.07
N VAL A 522 8.16 -10.06 9.28
CA VAL A 522 8.78 -10.61 10.48
C VAL A 522 7.87 -10.40 11.70
N PRO A 523 7.97 -11.24 12.75
CA PRO A 523 7.27 -11.03 14.01
C PRO A 523 7.86 -9.89 14.84
N ASP A 524 7.11 -9.40 15.83
CA ASP A 524 7.63 -8.39 16.77
C ASP A 524 8.74 -8.99 17.66
N SER A 525 9.95 -8.48 17.49
CA SER A 525 11.17 -8.88 18.20
C SER A 525 11.52 -7.95 19.35
N ARG A 526 10.76 -6.87 19.61
CA ARG A 526 11.09 -5.89 20.65
C ARG A 526 11.08 -6.53 22.03
N GLY A 527 12.11 -6.20 22.83
CA GLY A 527 12.29 -6.73 24.19
C GLY A 527 12.80 -8.17 24.24
N LYS A 528 12.58 -8.98 23.20
CA LYS A 528 13.14 -10.32 23.03
C LYS A 528 14.63 -10.22 22.75
N HIS A 529 15.43 -10.94 23.52
CA HIS A 529 16.89 -11.01 23.40
C HIS A 529 17.38 -12.31 24.06
N ALA A 530 18.68 -12.57 24.06
CA ALA A 530 19.24 -13.74 24.74
C ALA A 530 20.63 -13.48 25.30
N TRP A 531 20.92 -14.08 26.46
CA TRP A 531 22.28 -14.29 26.92
C TRP A 531 22.74 -15.63 26.37
N VAL A 532 23.70 -15.61 25.44
CA VAL A 532 24.16 -16.80 24.69
C VAL A 532 25.65 -17.05 24.98
N THR A 533 26.08 -18.29 25.18
CA THR A 533 27.51 -18.63 25.23
C THR A 533 28.08 -18.69 23.80
N SER A 534 27.74 -19.75 23.07
CA SER A 534 28.20 -20.07 21.73
C SER A 534 27.24 -21.07 21.10
N PHE A 535 27.13 -21.07 19.77
CA PHE A 535 26.63 -22.22 19.01
C PHE A 535 27.64 -22.74 17.96
N SER A 536 28.94 -22.53 18.21
CA SER A 536 30.06 -23.06 17.41
C SER A 536 30.27 -24.57 17.67
N ARG A 537 29.33 -25.37 17.16
CA ARG A 537 29.27 -26.84 17.32
C ARG A 537 30.15 -27.58 16.32
N GLN A 538 31.42 -27.16 16.22
CA GLN A 538 32.41 -27.71 15.27
C GLN A 538 33.14 -28.96 15.78
N TYR A 539 33.40 -29.04 17.09
CA TYR A 539 34.09 -30.16 17.71
C TYR A 539 33.36 -30.57 19.00
N ALA A 540 32.14 -31.10 18.82
CA ALA A 540 31.31 -31.61 19.90
C ALA A 540 32.03 -32.72 20.68
N GLN A 541 32.06 -32.61 22.00
CA GLN A 541 32.63 -33.55 22.95
C GLN A 541 31.64 -33.81 24.08
N PHE A 542 31.78 -34.97 24.72
CA PHE A 542 30.84 -35.48 25.72
C PHE A 542 31.60 -36.07 26.91
N ASP A 543 31.16 -35.80 28.14
CA ASP A 543 31.76 -36.28 29.37
C ASP A 543 30.66 -36.77 30.33
N GLN A 544 30.46 -38.08 30.40
CA GLN A 544 29.38 -38.74 31.16
C GLN A 544 29.36 -38.45 32.67
N ARG A 545 30.39 -37.75 33.20
CA ARG A 545 30.48 -37.34 34.61
C ARG A 545 29.88 -35.95 34.86
N ILE A 546 29.35 -35.30 33.82
CA ILE A 546 28.66 -34.01 33.90
C ILE A 546 27.15 -34.26 33.90
N GLU A 547 26.53 -33.90 35.01
CA GLU A 547 25.09 -34.09 35.29
C GLU A 547 24.38 -32.75 35.50
N ALA A 548 25.13 -31.66 35.70
CA ALA A 548 24.59 -30.30 35.76
C ALA A 548 25.52 -29.28 35.10
N LEU A 549 24.92 -28.32 34.37
CA LEU A 549 25.57 -27.14 33.80
C LEU A 549 25.17 -25.88 34.57
N GLY A 550 26.07 -24.91 34.69
CA GLY A 550 25.82 -23.65 35.39
C GLY A 550 26.25 -22.45 34.55
N PHE A 551 25.43 -21.40 34.50
CA PHE A 551 25.67 -20.21 33.68
C PHE A 551 25.50 -18.93 34.50
N GLY A 552 26.53 -18.08 34.54
CA GLY A 552 26.51 -16.78 35.21
C GLY A 552 25.82 -15.72 34.36
N VAL A 553 24.48 -15.74 34.33
CA VAL A 553 23.67 -14.88 33.46
C VAL A 553 23.56 -13.47 34.04
N ASP A 554 24.06 -12.50 33.28
CA ASP A 554 24.03 -11.07 33.61
C ASP A 554 22.76 -10.41 33.04
N VAL A 555 21.87 -9.92 33.89
CA VAL A 555 20.61 -9.28 33.50
C VAL A 555 20.77 -7.75 33.57
N HIS A 556 20.90 -7.13 32.40
CA HIS A 556 21.26 -5.72 32.27
C HIS A 556 20.08 -4.73 32.39
N HIS A 557 18.84 -5.19 32.24
CA HIS A 557 17.65 -4.35 32.29
C HIS A 557 16.79 -4.65 33.53
N ALA A 558 15.98 -3.68 33.95
CA ALA A 558 14.84 -3.95 34.83
C ALA A 558 13.72 -4.58 34.00
N ASP A 559 12.75 -5.20 34.69
CA ASP A 559 11.54 -5.79 34.09
C ASP A 559 11.86 -6.82 32.98
N THR A 560 12.92 -7.62 33.19
CA THR A 560 13.33 -8.73 32.33
C THR A 560 12.90 -10.07 32.92
N SER A 561 12.10 -10.83 32.17
CA SER A 561 11.72 -12.20 32.51
C SER A 561 12.53 -13.19 31.67
N LEU A 562 12.93 -14.31 32.28
CA LEU A 562 13.36 -15.50 31.56
C LEU A 562 12.12 -16.14 30.92
N VAL A 563 12.17 -16.44 29.62
CA VAL A 563 11.06 -17.06 28.88
C VAL A 563 11.40 -18.44 28.31
N GLY A 564 12.68 -18.83 28.35
CA GLY A 564 13.12 -20.15 27.88
C GLY A 564 14.63 -20.34 28.00
N ILE A 565 15.09 -21.52 27.64
CA ILE A 565 16.50 -21.86 27.46
C ILE A 565 16.71 -22.64 26.16
N GLN A 566 17.95 -22.72 25.69
CA GLN A 566 18.35 -23.61 24.59
C GLN A 566 19.72 -24.21 24.91
N PHE A 567 19.89 -25.51 24.71
CA PHE A 567 21.13 -26.25 24.98
C PHE A 567 21.18 -27.51 24.10
N TYR A 568 22.33 -28.21 24.06
CA TYR A 568 22.43 -29.51 23.39
C TYR A 568 23.05 -30.57 24.29
N ALA A 569 22.55 -31.81 24.21
CA ALA A 569 22.98 -32.95 25.02
C ALA A 569 22.58 -34.27 24.36
N GLN A 570 23.43 -35.30 24.42
CA GLN A 570 23.12 -36.63 23.87
C GLN A 570 22.41 -37.50 24.92
N GLN A 571 21.34 -38.23 24.54
CA GLN A 571 20.75 -39.29 25.38
C GLN A 571 21.77 -40.35 25.80
N GLN A 572 21.69 -40.80 27.06
CA GLN A 572 22.46 -41.94 27.57
C GLN A 572 21.77 -43.27 27.21
N ASP A 573 20.49 -43.40 27.53
CA ASP A 573 19.59 -44.47 27.07
C ASP A 573 18.59 -43.91 26.06
N PRO A 574 18.64 -44.31 24.76
CA PRO A 574 17.71 -43.86 23.73
C PRO A 574 16.25 -44.31 23.93
N THR A 575 15.97 -45.20 24.88
CA THR A 575 14.60 -45.64 25.22
C THR A 575 13.93 -44.75 26.28
N LEU A 576 14.69 -43.85 26.91
CA LEU A 576 14.24 -42.92 27.94
C LEU A 576 14.36 -41.47 27.44
N PRO A 577 13.46 -40.55 27.85
CA PRO A 577 13.59 -39.14 27.51
C PRO A 577 14.81 -38.51 28.21
N ILE A 578 15.26 -37.35 27.73
CA ILE A 578 16.09 -36.46 28.54
C ILE A 578 15.17 -35.77 29.54
N GLU A 579 15.43 -35.89 30.84
CA GLU A 579 14.75 -35.09 31.86
C GLU A 579 15.64 -33.94 32.31
N TYR A 580 15.05 -32.76 32.54
CA TYR A 580 15.78 -31.57 32.96
C TYR A 580 15.10 -30.89 34.15
N ARG A 581 15.90 -30.17 34.93
CA ARG A 581 15.45 -29.30 36.03
C ARG A 581 16.28 -28.02 36.01
N LEU A 582 15.62 -26.87 35.99
CA LEU A 582 16.25 -25.55 35.93
C LEU A 582 16.07 -24.82 37.26
N VAL A 583 17.17 -24.43 37.89
CA VAL A 583 17.19 -23.80 39.22
C VAL A 583 18.02 -22.51 39.17
N ARG A 584 17.58 -21.48 39.90
CA ARG A 584 18.31 -20.22 40.07
C ARG A 584 18.92 -20.15 41.47
N TYR A 585 20.21 -19.82 41.55
CA TYR A 585 20.91 -19.59 42.81
C TYR A 585 21.56 -18.18 42.85
N PRO A 586 21.58 -17.52 44.03
CA PRO A 586 22.60 -16.52 44.32
C PRO A 586 23.95 -17.24 44.50
N TYR A 587 25.04 -16.70 43.94
CA TYR A 587 26.34 -17.38 43.97
C TYR A 587 27.51 -16.42 44.17
N GLN A 588 28.66 -16.98 44.52
CA GLN A 588 29.96 -16.32 44.48
C GLN A 588 30.95 -17.19 43.70
N THR A 589 31.98 -16.56 43.13
CA THR A 589 33.05 -17.24 42.40
C THR A 589 34.32 -17.21 43.26
N ASN A 590 34.90 -18.37 43.55
CA ASN A 590 36.08 -18.47 44.43
C ASN A 590 37.40 -18.18 43.69
N TRP A 591 38.54 -18.22 44.40
CA TRP A 591 39.86 -17.90 43.84
C TRP A 591 40.34 -18.81 42.70
N ARG A 592 39.74 -20.00 42.53
CA ARG A 592 39.99 -20.90 41.39
C ARG A 592 39.08 -20.61 40.20
N GLY A 593 38.06 -19.79 40.39
CA GLY A 593 36.97 -19.59 39.44
C GLY A 593 35.82 -20.60 39.61
N GLU A 594 35.80 -21.43 40.65
CA GLU A 594 34.69 -22.37 40.91
C GLU A 594 33.50 -21.58 41.50
N ALA A 595 32.26 -21.93 41.11
CA ALA A 595 31.05 -21.33 41.68
C ALA A 595 30.70 -21.99 43.02
N THR A 596 30.26 -21.18 43.98
CA THR A 596 29.81 -21.60 45.30
C THR A 596 28.51 -20.90 45.71
N PHE A 597 27.53 -21.64 46.22
CA PHE A 597 26.20 -21.17 46.62
C PHE A 597 25.62 -22.04 47.75
N ASP A 598 24.59 -21.57 48.46
CA ASP A 598 23.81 -22.42 49.36
C ASP A 598 22.74 -23.19 48.56
N VAL A 599 22.67 -24.50 48.74
CA VAL A 599 21.68 -25.36 48.06
C VAL A 599 20.26 -25.04 48.55
N ALA A 600 20.10 -24.53 49.78
CA ALA A 600 18.81 -24.12 50.34
C ALA A 600 18.23 -22.85 49.72
N ASP A 601 19.06 -21.99 49.12
CA ASP A 601 18.63 -20.76 48.42
C ASP A 601 18.16 -21.02 46.97
N GLY A 602 18.14 -22.29 46.53
CA GLY A 602 17.79 -22.70 45.18
C GLY A 602 16.31 -22.50 44.84
N ILE A 603 16.02 -21.55 43.95
CA ILE A 603 14.67 -21.30 43.44
C ILE A 603 14.49 -22.09 42.15
N GLU A 604 13.70 -23.16 42.19
CA GLU A 604 13.34 -23.95 41.01
C GLU A 604 12.45 -23.12 40.07
N ILE A 605 12.90 -22.99 38.81
CA ILE A 605 12.18 -22.27 37.74
C ILE A 605 11.21 -23.23 37.04
N THR A 606 11.67 -24.43 36.70
CA THR A 606 10.90 -25.43 35.97
C THR A 606 11.59 -26.81 36.02
N ARG A 607 10.86 -27.86 35.63
CA ARG A 607 11.39 -29.17 35.27
C ARG A 607 10.53 -29.80 34.17
N GLY A 608 11.07 -30.74 33.41
CA GLY A 608 10.31 -31.46 32.38
C GLY A 608 11.18 -32.40 31.55
N GLN A 609 10.72 -32.66 30.33
CA GLN A 609 11.45 -33.46 29.35
C GLN A 609 11.91 -32.59 28.17
N ALA A 610 13.08 -32.90 27.62
CA ALA A 610 13.67 -32.22 26.47
C ALA A 610 13.65 -33.11 25.21
N GLN A 611 14.08 -32.59 24.07
CA GLN A 611 14.25 -33.37 22.84
C GLN A 611 15.45 -34.33 22.98
N ASN A 612 15.55 -35.33 22.11
CA ASN A 612 16.55 -36.40 22.20
C ASN A 612 18.02 -35.90 22.12
N ASP A 613 18.22 -34.69 21.59
CA ASP A 613 19.48 -33.98 21.44
C ASP A 613 19.55 -32.67 22.29
N GLY A 614 18.56 -32.45 23.18
CA GLY A 614 18.39 -31.22 23.97
C GLY A 614 17.38 -30.26 23.34
N GLY A 615 17.89 -29.27 22.58
CA GLY A 615 17.10 -28.31 21.82
C GLY A 615 16.65 -27.07 22.60
N ARG A 616 15.59 -26.42 22.11
CA ARG A 616 14.97 -25.25 22.75
C ARG A 616 13.81 -25.66 23.65
N LEU A 617 13.77 -25.06 24.84
CA LEU A 617 12.68 -25.17 25.80
C LEU A 617 12.11 -23.78 26.10
N LEU A 618 10.81 -23.59 25.91
CA LEU A 618 10.09 -22.41 26.39
C LEU A 618 9.46 -22.71 27.75
N LEU A 619 9.45 -21.74 28.64
CA LEU A 619 8.79 -21.87 29.95
C LEU A 619 7.27 -21.76 29.79
N ALA A 620 6.52 -22.54 30.58
CA ALA A 620 5.05 -22.48 30.58
C ALA A 620 4.50 -21.11 31.02
N GLN A 621 5.28 -20.35 31.80
CA GLN A 621 5.08 -18.94 32.13
C GLN A 621 6.47 -18.26 32.23
N PRO A 622 6.62 -16.96 31.88
CA PRO A 622 7.83 -16.20 32.14
C PRO A 622 8.19 -16.13 33.64
N VAL A 623 9.48 -16.04 33.97
CA VAL A 623 9.97 -15.92 35.35
C VAL A 623 10.90 -14.73 35.51
N ASP A 624 10.52 -13.78 36.36
CA ASP A 624 11.22 -12.50 36.52
C ASP A 624 12.63 -12.66 37.12
N LEU A 625 13.59 -12.03 36.48
CA LEU A 625 14.97 -11.89 36.95
C LEU A 625 15.21 -10.43 37.34
N ALA A 626 15.63 -10.21 38.59
CA ALA A 626 16.08 -8.89 39.02
C ALA A 626 17.29 -8.42 38.19
N GLN A 627 17.48 -7.10 38.04
CA GLN A 627 18.62 -6.50 37.34
C GLN A 627 19.93 -6.74 38.12
N ALA A 628 20.49 -7.93 37.94
CA ALA A 628 21.60 -8.50 38.69
C ALA A 628 22.18 -9.69 37.91
N ARG A 629 23.23 -10.32 38.47
CA ARG A 629 23.75 -11.58 37.97
C ARG A 629 23.15 -12.76 38.72
N HIS A 630 22.75 -13.80 37.99
CA HIS A 630 22.13 -15.01 38.52
C HIS A 630 22.89 -16.24 38.04
N LEU A 631 23.09 -17.24 38.91
CA LEU A 631 23.51 -18.56 38.45
C LEU A 631 22.27 -19.34 38.03
N LEU A 632 22.13 -19.62 36.74
CA LEU A 632 21.15 -20.60 36.25
C LEU A 632 21.84 -21.97 36.17
N VAL A 633 21.31 -22.94 36.91
CA VAL A 633 21.77 -24.33 36.92
C VAL A 633 20.76 -25.19 36.18
N LEU A 634 21.23 -25.89 35.15
CA LEU A 634 20.50 -26.90 34.40
C LEU A 634 20.99 -28.28 34.84
N GLU A 635 20.21 -28.92 35.71
CA GLU A 635 20.35 -30.33 36.10
C GLU A 635 19.75 -31.23 34.99
N LEU A 636 20.46 -32.30 34.60
CA LEU A 636 20.10 -33.19 33.50
C LEU A 636 20.18 -34.67 33.91
N THR A 637 19.13 -35.43 33.60
CA THR A 637 19.05 -36.87 33.82
C THR A 637 18.90 -37.59 32.47
N ASN A 638 19.54 -38.76 32.33
CA ASN A 638 19.61 -39.53 31.08
C ASN A 638 20.26 -38.79 29.89
N ALA A 639 21.10 -37.79 30.16
CA ALA A 639 21.78 -37.01 29.12
C ALA A 639 23.26 -36.84 29.41
N VAL A 640 24.04 -36.57 28.36
CA VAL A 640 25.42 -36.09 28.44
C VAL A 640 25.48 -34.74 27.72
N PRO A 641 25.69 -33.61 28.43
CA PRO A 641 25.72 -32.31 27.78
C PRO A 641 26.87 -32.18 26.79
N GLU A 642 26.58 -31.56 25.65
CA GLU A 642 27.56 -31.27 24.60
C GLU A 642 28.48 -30.12 25.04
N TYR A 643 29.79 -30.22 24.76
CA TYR A 643 30.70 -29.09 24.87
C TYR A 643 31.71 -29.05 23.71
N SER A 644 32.12 -27.86 23.32
CA SER A 644 33.29 -27.67 22.45
C SER A 644 34.55 -27.51 23.30
N THR A 645 35.64 -28.16 22.90
CA THR A 645 37.00 -27.89 23.42
C THR A 645 37.70 -26.76 22.67
N SER A 646 37.17 -26.36 21.51
CA SER A 646 37.76 -25.30 20.70
C SER A 646 37.41 -23.92 21.28
N PHE A 647 38.44 -23.13 21.57
CA PHE A 647 38.30 -21.71 21.91
C PHE A 647 37.97 -20.84 20.68
N TYR A 648 37.99 -21.43 19.46
CA TYR A 648 37.72 -20.74 18.21
C TYR A 648 36.21 -20.53 18.03
N ASP A 649 35.69 -19.51 18.69
CA ASP A 649 34.28 -19.16 18.66
C ASP A 649 33.93 -18.24 17.45
N ALA A 650 34.46 -18.63 16.28
CA ALA A 650 34.87 -17.70 15.23
C ALA A 650 33.71 -16.91 14.57
N TYR A 651 32.52 -17.51 14.45
CA TYR A 651 31.42 -16.97 13.63
C TYR A 651 30.02 -17.03 14.30
N LEU A 652 29.90 -17.62 15.49
CA LEU A 652 28.62 -17.89 16.18
C LEU A 652 28.63 -17.49 17.67
N SER A 653 29.42 -16.47 18.03
CA SER A 653 29.48 -15.86 19.35
C SER A 653 29.40 -14.32 19.29
N ASP A 654 29.33 -13.69 20.46
CA ASP A 654 29.54 -12.24 20.60
C ASP A 654 31.01 -11.87 20.92
N GLY A 655 31.92 -12.86 20.86
CA GLY A 655 33.33 -12.70 21.17
C GLY A 655 33.66 -12.55 22.65
N GLN A 656 32.71 -12.74 23.58
CA GLN A 656 32.94 -12.58 25.02
C GLN A 656 32.93 -13.91 25.77
N HIS A 657 34.04 -14.22 26.45
CA HIS A 657 34.14 -15.40 27.30
C HIS A 657 33.23 -15.28 28.53
N LYS A 658 32.17 -16.09 28.57
CA LYS A 658 31.14 -16.07 29.61
C LYS A 658 31.38 -17.10 30.72
N GLU A 659 30.91 -16.77 31.92
CA GLU A 659 31.03 -17.65 33.09
C GLU A 659 30.15 -18.89 32.93
N GLN A 660 30.84 -20.03 32.85
CA GLN A 660 30.29 -21.35 32.62
C GLN A 660 30.87 -22.31 33.65
N PHE A 661 30.02 -23.19 34.16
CA PHE A 661 30.34 -24.13 35.23
C PHE A 661 29.75 -25.50 34.93
N TYR A 662 30.31 -26.54 35.54
CA TYR A 662 29.80 -27.91 35.42
C TYR A 662 29.97 -28.69 36.72
N ALA A 663 29.09 -29.68 36.95
CA ALA A 663 29.13 -30.53 38.13
C ALA A 663 28.58 -31.93 37.86
N SER A 664 28.94 -32.87 38.74
CA SER A 664 28.14 -34.06 39.03
C SER A 664 27.12 -33.73 40.13
N PHE A 665 26.05 -34.51 40.28
CA PHE A 665 25.03 -34.30 41.32
C PHE A 665 25.64 -34.32 42.74
N ASN A 666 26.72 -35.09 42.96
CA ASN A 666 27.45 -35.08 44.22
C ASN A 666 28.14 -33.72 44.47
N THR A 667 28.85 -33.16 43.48
CA THR A 667 29.48 -31.84 43.62
C THR A 667 28.43 -30.74 43.78
N LEU A 668 27.34 -30.81 43.00
CA LEU A 668 26.22 -29.86 43.06
C LEU A 668 25.54 -29.87 44.44
N GLY A 669 25.29 -31.05 45.01
CA GLY A 669 24.69 -31.23 46.34
C GLY A 669 25.55 -30.71 47.50
N ASN A 670 26.82 -30.35 47.25
CA ASN A 670 27.68 -29.65 48.20
C ASN A 670 27.73 -28.12 47.97
N GLY A 671 26.86 -27.58 47.11
CA GLY A 671 26.80 -26.14 46.81
C GLY A 671 27.96 -25.64 45.94
N MET A 672 28.54 -26.51 45.11
CA MET A 672 29.74 -26.20 44.31
C MET A 672 29.60 -26.61 42.84
N MET A 673 30.22 -25.84 41.93
CA MET A 673 30.40 -26.22 40.53
C MET A 673 31.80 -25.84 40.00
N SER A 674 32.39 -26.73 39.20
CA SER A 674 33.73 -26.55 38.62
C SER A 674 33.71 -25.52 37.50
N ASN A 675 34.77 -24.73 37.36
CA ASN A 675 34.90 -23.77 36.25
C ASN A 675 35.11 -24.50 34.91
N ALA A 676 34.38 -24.13 33.87
CA ALA A 676 34.45 -24.74 32.54
C ALA A 676 35.66 -24.30 31.69
N ARG A 677 36.86 -24.12 32.27
CA ARG A 677 38.05 -23.69 31.51
C ARG A 677 38.37 -24.69 30.39
N GLY A 678 38.32 -24.23 29.13
CA GLY A 678 38.53 -25.09 27.96
C GLY A 678 37.34 -26.00 27.61
N ARG A 679 36.13 -25.70 28.12
CA ARG A 679 34.87 -26.37 27.78
C ARG A 679 33.78 -25.32 27.56
N ILE A 680 33.39 -25.07 26.31
CA ILE A 680 32.29 -24.16 25.99
C ILE A 680 31.03 -25.01 25.82
N PHE A 681 30.06 -24.84 26.71
CA PHE A 681 28.77 -25.50 26.65
C PHE A 681 27.81 -24.65 25.81
N PRO A 682 27.27 -25.15 24.68
CA PRO A 682 26.35 -24.37 23.86
C PRO A 682 25.05 -24.12 24.62
N PHE A 683 24.76 -22.85 24.93
CA PHE A 683 23.65 -22.46 25.79
C PHE A 683 23.13 -21.06 25.44
N ALA A 684 21.82 -20.89 25.55
CA ALA A 684 21.18 -19.59 25.63
C ALA A 684 20.13 -19.54 26.75
N ALA A 685 20.11 -18.45 27.52
CA ALA A 685 18.95 -18.01 28.28
C ALA A 685 18.15 -17.04 27.41
N LEU A 686 16.91 -17.38 27.10
CA LEU A 686 16.01 -16.56 26.28
C LEU A 686 15.29 -15.57 27.20
N LEU A 687 15.48 -14.28 26.94
CA LEU A 687 15.07 -13.19 27.82
C LEU A 687 14.05 -12.29 27.12
N GLN A 688 13.06 -11.81 27.86
CA GLN A 688 12.13 -10.80 27.39
C GLN A 688 12.08 -9.65 28.40
N THR A 689 12.56 -8.48 28.00
CA THR A 689 12.32 -7.23 28.74
C THR A 689 10.95 -6.70 28.36
N ALA A 690 10.19 -6.21 29.35
CA ALA A 690 8.93 -5.53 29.13
C ALA A 690 9.13 -4.34 28.17
N VAL A 691 8.37 -4.32 27.08
CA VAL A 691 8.38 -3.24 26.09
C VAL A 691 7.01 -2.63 25.94
N ASN A 692 7.00 -1.30 25.75
CA ASN A 692 5.79 -0.56 25.45
C ASN A 692 5.13 -1.15 24.19
N PRO A 693 3.83 -1.51 24.21
CA PRO A 693 3.13 -1.93 22.99
C PRO A 693 3.20 -0.84 21.92
N PHE A 694 3.14 -1.23 20.64
CA PHE A 694 2.96 -0.25 19.57
C PHE A 694 1.59 0.42 19.74
N PRO A 695 1.46 1.74 19.47
CA PRO A 695 0.13 2.37 19.42
C PRO A 695 -0.73 1.62 18.40
N ARG A 696 -1.98 1.35 18.75
CA ARG A 696 -2.92 0.59 17.91
C ARG A 696 -4.07 1.49 17.50
N ALA A 697 -4.07 1.89 16.23
CA ALA A 697 -5.12 2.74 15.67
C ALA A 697 -6.39 1.92 15.41
N VAL A 698 -7.57 2.51 15.61
CA VAL A 698 -8.87 1.83 15.51
C VAL A 698 -9.80 2.59 14.56
N ASP A 699 -10.55 1.85 13.74
CA ASP A 699 -11.45 2.46 12.74
C ASP A 699 -12.46 3.43 13.38
N ASP A 700 -12.56 4.62 12.77
CA ASP A 700 -13.37 5.75 13.21
C ASP A 700 -14.70 5.82 12.45
N ALA A 701 -15.77 6.21 13.14
CA ALA A 701 -17.09 6.45 12.56
C ALA A 701 -17.70 7.77 13.03
N TYR A 702 -17.79 8.74 12.12
CA TYR A 702 -18.39 10.05 12.36
C TYR A 702 -19.61 10.28 11.48
N GLN A 703 -20.50 11.19 11.91
CA GLN A 703 -21.61 11.69 11.12
C GLN A 703 -21.55 13.22 11.05
N VAL A 704 -21.83 13.79 9.89
CA VAL A 704 -21.87 15.25 9.70
C VAL A 704 -22.94 15.62 8.68
N GLN A 705 -23.68 16.70 8.95
CA GLN A 705 -24.62 17.25 7.98
C GLN A 705 -23.88 18.13 6.98
N GLN A 706 -24.22 18.03 5.69
CA GLN A 706 -23.72 18.91 4.65
C GLN A 706 -23.88 20.40 5.06
N GLY A 707 -22.86 21.21 4.74
CA GLY A 707 -22.79 22.62 5.15
C GLY A 707 -22.22 22.87 6.56
N HIS A 708 -21.95 21.81 7.35
CA HIS A 708 -21.33 21.93 8.67
C HIS A 708 -19.95 21.25 8.69
N SER A 709 -19.00 21.83 9.42
CA SER A 709 -17.71 21.19 9.74
C SER A 709 -17.78 20.46 11.07
N ILE A 710 -17.15 19.29 11.17
CA ILE A 710 -16.97 18.53 12.42
C ILE A 710 -15.49 18.51 12.81
N SER A 711 -15.18 18.46 14.11
CA SER A 711 -13.84 18.09 14.57
C SER A 711 -13.83 16.58 14.82
N LEU A 712 -12.87 15.90 14.21
CA LEU A 712 -12.58 14.50 14.47
C LEU A 712 -11.64 14.41 15.67
N ASP A 713 -11.65 13.28 16.39
CA ASP A 713 -10.71 12.99 17.48
C ASP A 713 -10.15 11.59 17.28
N LEU A 714 -9.24 11.48 16.29
CA LEU A 714 -8.69 10.25 15.70
C LEU A 714 -7.68 9.54 16.62
N LYS A 715 -8.05 9.45 17.91
CA LYS A 715 -7.33 8.89 19.06
C LYS A 715 -8.27 8.44 20.19
N ALA A 716 -9.56 8.81 20.16
CA ALA A 716 -10.48 8.59 21.27
C ALA A 716 -10.85 7.10 21.49
N ASN A 717 -10.71 6.29 20.45
CA ASN A 717 -10.91 4.85 20.37
C ASN A 717 -9.60 4.04 20.29
N ASP A 718 -8.46 4.73 20.12
CA ASP A 718 -7.15 4.13 19.93
C ASP A 718 -6.60 3.49 21.21
N GLN A 719 -5.77 2.46 21.02
CA GLN A 719 -5.24 1.62 22.07
C GLN A 719 -3.72 1.80 22.19
N ASP A 720 -3.18 1.38 23.33
CA ASP A 720 -1.74 1.41 23.63
C ASP A 720 -1.12 2.84 23.63
N LEU A 721 -1.96 3.86 23.85
CA LEU A 721 -1.55 5.25 23.99
C LEU A 721 -1.07 5.54 25.42
N GLN A 722 0.23 5.81 25.57
CA GLN A 722 0.86 5.99 26.87
C GLN A 722 0.65 7.40 27.44
N VAL A 723 0.34 7.46 28.73
CA VAL A 723 0.08 8.72 29.46
C VAL A 723 1.34 9.59 29.48
N GLY A 724 1.28 10.73 28.80
CA GLY A 724 2.37 11.70 28.71
C GLY A 724 3.14 11.69 27.39
N ASN A 725 3.04 10.62 26.59
CA ASN A 725 3.65 10.56 25.27
C ASN A 725 2.89 11.43 24.26
N ARG A 726 3.61 11.93 23.24
CA ARG A 726 3.00 12.67 22.13
C ARG A 726 2.81 11.74 20.94
N TYR A 727 1.59 11.76 20.41
CA TYR A 727 1.22 11.04 19.19
C TYR A 727 0.83 12.06 18.09
N GLU A 728 1.49 11.97 16.95
CA GLU A 728 1.16 12.63 15.68
C GLU A 728 0.19 11.73 14.88
N ILE A 729 -0.63 12.34 14.01
CA ILE A 729 -1.53 11.63 13.10
C ILE A 729 -0.98 11.80 11.69
N GLU A 730 -0.60 10.68 11.06
CA GLU A 730 -0.09 10.64 9.69
C GLU A 730 -1.22 10.17 8.76
N LEU A 731 -1.72 11.08 7.92
CA LEU A 731 -2.77 10.78 6.94
C LEU A 731 -2.17 10.03 5.75
N LEU A 732 -2.64 8.80 5.53
CA LEU A 732 -2.17 7.89 4.48
C LEU A 732 -2.98 8.03 3.19
N SER A 733 -4.19 8.58 3.28
CA SER A 733 -4.97 9.05 2.13
C SER A 733 -5.78 10.29 2.51
N GLN A 734 -6.26 11.03 1.51
CA GLN A 734 -7.10 12.21 1.70
C GLN A 734 -8.58 11.88 1.45
N PRO A 735 -9.53 12.48 2.20
CA PRO A 735 -10.96 12.36 1.91
C PRO A 735 -11.31 12.81 0.49
N LYS A 736 -12.37 12.24 -0.08
CA LYS A 736 -12.79 12.46 -1.48
C LYS A 736 -14.04 13.33 -1.61
N LYS A 737 -14.83 13.46 -0.54
CA LYS A 737 -16.10 14.22 -0.49
C LYS A 737 -16.05 15.42 0.47
N GLY A 738 -14.92 15.68 1.11
CA GLY A 738 -14.69 16.86 1.93
C GLY A 738 -13.22 17.21 2.06
N LYS A 739 -12.93 18.37 2.65
CA LYS A 739 -11.58 18.79 3.03
C LYS A 739 -11.34 18.50 4.51
N LEU A 740 -10.18 17.94 4.84
CA LEU A 740 -9.65 17.87 6.20
C LEU A 740 -8.62 18.99 6.40
N ASP A 741 -8.71 19.70 7.52
CA ASP A 741 -7.83 20.83 7.88
C ASP A 741 -7.42 20.69 9.36
N GLY A 742 -6.19 20.19 9.59
CA GLY A 742 -5.84 19.59 10.88
C GLY A 742 -6.75 18.40 11.18
N GLN A 743 -7.54 18.48 12.27
CA GLN A 743 -8.60 17.50 12.59
C GLN A 743 -10.02 18.00 12.23
N ARG A 744 -10.18 19.17 11.59
CA ARG A 744 -11.51 19.68 11.17
C ARG A 744 -11.87 19.16 9.79
N TYR A 745 -12.86 18.28 9.70
CA TYR A 745 -13.44 17.81 8.44
C TYR A 745 -14.59 18.71 8.00
N THR A 746 -14.66 19.03 6.70
CA THR A 746 -15.71 19.85 6.09
C THR A 746 -16.17 19.22 4.77
N PRO A 747 -17.42 18.75 4.64
CA PRO A 747 -17.98 18.26 3.38
C PRO A 747 -17.88 19.30 2.25
N PHE A 748 -17.67 18.85 1.02
CA PHE A 748 -17.85 19.69 -0.16
C PHE A 748 -19.34 19.95 -0.42
N THR A 749 -19.65 21.01 -1.16
CA THR A 749 -21.03 21.34 -1.57
C THR A 749 -21.63 20.18 -2.38
N HIS A 750 -22.87 19.79 -2.07
CA HIS A 750 -23.57 18.63 -2.66
C HIS A 750 -22.95 17.25 -2.34
N ALA A 751 -21.98 17.14 -1.42
CA ALA A 751 -21.49 15.85 -0.96
C ALA A 751 -22.51 15.09 -0.10
N GLU A 752 -22.67 13.78 -0.35
CA GLU A 752 -23.56 12.89 0.41
C GLU A 752 -23.01 11.47 0.56
N GLY A 753 -23.55 10.70 1.51
CA GLY A 753 -23.13 9.33 1.78
C GLY A 753 -21.79 9.25 2.53
N ILE A 754 -21.24 8.05 2.65
CA ILE A 754 -19.95 7.83 3.32
C ILE A 754 -18.79 8.43 2.49
N ASP A 755 -17.93 9.20 3.13
CA ASP A 755 -16.55 9.52 2.71
C ASP A 755 -15.56 8.67 3.52
N ARG A 756 -14.38 8.38 2.93
CA ARG A 756 -13.37 7.49 3.54
C ARG A 756 -11.96 8.02 3.31
N PHE A 757 -11.13 7.89 4.35
CA PHE A 757 -9.69 8.06 4.28
C PHE A 757 -8.99 7.19 5.35
N GLU A 758 -7.66 7.09 5.28
CA GLU A 758 -6.84 6.29 6.18
C GLU A 758 -5.85 7.15 6.96
N TYR A 759 -5.55 6.76 8.19
CA TYR A 759 -4.46 7.31 8.99
C TYR A 759 -3.66 6.20 9.69
N ARG A 760 -2.53 6.60 10.26
CA ARG A 760 -1.84 5.90 11.35
C ARG A 760 -1.37 6.92 12.38
N LEU A 761 -1.14 6.48 13.61
CA LEU A 761 -0.40 7.25 14.60
C LEU A 761 1.10 7.10 14.41
N ARG A 762 1.84 8.12 14.85
CA ARG A 762 3.28 8.10 15.08
C ARG A 762 3.58 8.68 16.45
N ASP A 763 4.43 8.03 17.25
CA ASP A 763 4.79 8.56 18.57
C ASP A 763 6.09 9.39 18.59
N SER A 764 6.42 9.96 19.75
CA SER A 764 7.63 10.76 19.97
C SER A 764 8.95 9.99 19.87
N GLU A 765 8.91 8.66 19.78
CA GLU A 765 10.06 7.80 19.49
C GLU A 765 10.10 7.39 18.01
N GLY A 766 9.16 7.89 17.20
CA GLY A 766 9.04 7.65 15.76
C GLY A 766 8.31 6.37 15.39
N ARG A 767 7.88 5.55 16.37
CA ARG A 767 7.15 4.28 16.13
C ARG A 767 5.78 4.58 15.54
N VAL A 768 5.28 3.71 14.66
CA VAL A 768 3.99 3.88 13.98
C VAL A 768 3.01 2.77 14.28
N SER A 769 1.71 3.09 14.22
CA SER A 769 0.63 2.11 14.37
C SER A 769 0.34 1.33 13.09
N ASN A 770 -0.56 0.35 13.19
CA ASN A 770 -1.36 -0.13 12.07
C ASN A 770 -2.14 1.01 11.40
N ARG A 771 -2.66 0.75 10.20
CA ARG A 771 -3.63 1.65 9.53
C ARG A 771 -4.99 1.54 10.20
N ALA A 772 -5.72 2.65 10.27
CA ALA A 772 -7.13 2.72 10.60
C ALA A 772 -7.90 3.53 9.53
N GLN A 773 -9.14 3.13 9.27
CA GLN A 773 -10.05 3.81 8.34
C GLN A 773 -10.94 4.79 9.10
N VAL A 774 -10.96 6.05 8.65
CA VAL A 774 -12.00 7.00 9.05
C VAL A 774 -13.15 6.92 8.08
N SER A 775 -14.34 6.66 8.60
CA SER A 775 -15.60 6.75 7.86
C SER A 775 -16.39 7.97 8.33
N VAL A 776 -16.77 8.84 7.39
CA VAL A 776 -17.61 10.02 7.67
C VAL A 776 -18.90 9.91 6.87
N GLN A 777 -20.00 9.59 7.53
CA GLN A 777 -21.33 9.59 6.92
C GLN A 777 -21.82 11.04 6.77
N ILE A 778 -21.84 11.52 5.52
CA ILE A 778 -22.39 12.83 5.19
C ILE A 778 -23.90 12.68 4.98
N SER A 779 -24.70 13.38 5.77
CA SER A 779 -26.15 13.48 5.59
C SER A 779 -26.52 14.78 4.88
N LEU A 780 -27.51 14.71 3.98
CA LEU A 780 -28.20 15.93 3.53
C LEU A 780 -28.96 16.55 4.71
N PRO A 781 -29.18 17.89 4.73
CA PRO A 781 -30.10 18.50 5.67
C PRO A 781 -31.47 17.82 5.57
N LYS A 782 -32.02 17.41 6.72
CA LYS A 782 -33.39 16.89 6.77
C LYS A 782 -34.33 18.00 6.30
N THR A 783 -34.95 17.85 5.14
CA THR A 783 -36.04 18.73 4.71
C THR A 783 -37.35 18.29 5.37
N LEU A 784 -38.18 19.25 5.73
CA LEU A 784 -39.55 18.95 6.16
C LEU A 784 -40.34 18.49 4.93
N LYS A 785 -40.98 17.31 5.01
CA LYS A 785 -41.81 16.80 3.92
C LYS A 785 -43.30 17.03 4.22
N LEU A 786 -43.98 17.74 3.33
CA LEU A 786 -45.43 17.91 3.32
C LEU A 786 -46.07 17.03 2.23
N GLU A 787 -47.30 16.61 2.48
CA GLU A 787 -48.20 15.96 1.53
C GLU A 787 -49.37 16.91 1.22
N ASP A 788 -50.03 16.71 0.09
CA ASP A 788 -51.15 17.56 -0.36
C ASP A 788 -52.42 17.30 0.46
N VAL A 789 -53.23 18.36 0.68
CA VAL A 789 -54.40 18.32 1.57
C VAL A 789 -55.66 18.72 0.80
N ASN A 790 -56.79 18.08 1.10
CA ASN A 790 -58.08 18.33 0.45
C ASN A 790 -59.10 18.88 1.46
N PHE A 791 -59.87 19.89 1.06
CA PHE A 791 -61.01 20.44 1.81
C PHE A 791 -62.24 20.63 0.90
N THR A 792 -63.39 20.82 1.53
CA THR A 792 -64.66 21.15 0.86
C THR A 792 -65.32 22.31 1.61
N THR A 793 -65.93 23.25 0.89
CA THR A 793 -66.78 24.30 1.45
C THR A 793 -67.98 24.58 0.53
N ARG A 794 -68.80 25.56 0.86
CA ARG A 794 -69.80 26.15 -0.05
C ARG A 794 -69.33 27.54 -0.49
N GLU A 795 -69.86 28.04 -1.61
CA GLU A 795 -69.64 29.43 -1.97
C GLU A 795 -70.23 30.37 -0.90
N ASP A 796 -69.68 31.59 -0.84
CA ASP A 796 -69.81 32.57 0.25
C ASP A 796 -69.48 32.10 1.68
N GLN A 797 -69.12 30.82 1.89
CA GLN A 797 -68.84 30.26 3.21
C GLN A 797 -67.32 30.12 3.47
N PRO A 798 -66.73 30.93 4.36
CA PRO A 798 -65.31 30.87 4.65
C PRO A 798 -64.92 29.59 5.39
N LEU A 799 -63.89 28.93 4.87
CA LEU A 799 -63.40 27.62 5.26
C LEU A 799 -62.19 27.72 6.19
N LEU A 800 -62.24 27.07 7.36
CA LEU A 800 -61.11 27.00 8.29
C LEU A 800 -60.07 25.94 7.87
N LEU A 801 -58.88 26.40 7.48
CA LEU A 801 -57.79 25.57 6.97
C LEU A 801 -56.94 24.99 8.12
N THR A 802 -57.08 23.69 8.38
CA THR A 802 -56.31 22.98 9.43
C THR A 802 -55.07 22.29 8.84
N LEU A 803 -54.05 23.09 8.50
CA LEU A 803 -52.87 22.62 7.75
C LEU A 803 -51.75 22.00 8.61
N VAL A 804 -51.73 22.25 9.93
CA VAL A 804 -50.67 21.80 10.84
C VAL A 804 -51.28 21.36 12.18
N LYS A 805 -50.74 20.29 12.79
CA LYS A 805 -51.24 19.72 14.07
C LYS A 805 -50.47 20.17 15.33
N GLU A 806 -49.32 20.81 15.19
CA GLU A 806 -48.47 21.26 16.29
C GLU A 806 -48.31 22.79 16.31
N SER A 807 -48.28 23.37 17.51
CA SER A 807 -48.44 24.81 17.76
C SER A 807 -47.18 25.67 17.56
N THR A 808 -46.07 25.09 17.13
CA THR A 808 -44.73 25.71 17.09
C THR A 808 -44.16 25.92 15.68
N THR A 809 -45.00 25.74 14.65
CA THR A 809 -44.62 25.75 13.23
C THR A 809 -45.44 26.81 12.49
N GLN A 810 -44.76 27.72 11.78
CA GLN A 810 -45.45 28.69 10.91
C GLN A 810 -45.60 28.14 9.50
N TRP A 811 -46.51 28.71 8.72
CA TRP A 811 -46.70 28.37 7.32
C TRP A 811 -46.78 29.62 6.45
N GLN A 812 -46.37 29.46 5.20
CA GLN A 812 -46.27 30.52 4.20
C GLN A 812 -46.92 30.05 2.91
N ILE A 813 -47.88 30.84 2.41
CA ILE A 813 -48.44 30.68 1.07
C ILE A 813 -47.34 31.00 0.04
N VAL A 814 -47.19 30.14 -0.97
CA VAL A 814 -46.22 30.27 -2.06
C VAL A 814 -46.93 30.82 -3.30
N ASN A 815 -48.02 30.18 -3.71
CA ASN A 815 -48.98 30.71 -4.69
C ASN A 815 -50.35 30.84 -4.00
N GLN A 816 -51.04 31.96 -4.21
CA GLN A 816 -52.42 32.16 -3.80
C GLN A 816 -53.40 31.26 -4.61
N PRO A 817 -54.65 31.10 -4.15
CA PRO A 817 -55.71 30.50 -4.96
C PRO A 817 -56.03 31.32 -6.21
N GLN A 818 -56.83 30.77 -7.14
CA GLN A 818 -57.30 31.47 -8.35
C GLN A 818 -58.74 31.98 -8.24
N HIS A 819 -59.54 31.41 -7.33
CA HIS A 819 -60.98 31.66 -7.18
C HIS A 819 -61.37 31.82 -5.71
N GLY A 820 -60.48 32.46 -4.96
CA GLY A 820 -60.62 32.74 -3.54
C GLY A 820 -59.36 33.36 -2.95
N GLN A 821 -59.44 33.79 -1.69
CA GLN A 821 -58.36 34.42 -0.96
C GLN A 821 -58.12 33.72 0.38
N VAL A 822 -56.86 33.43 0.69
CA VAL A 822 -56.48 32.89 2.00
C VAL A 822 -55.99 34.03 2.90
N LEU A 823 -56.73 34.26 3.99
CA LEU A 823 -56.42 35.26 5.02
C LEU A 823 -56.28 34.57 6.39
N GLY A 824 -55.11 34.74 7.02
CA GLY A 824 -54.80 34.04 8.27
C GLY A 824 -54.84 32.52 8.06
N ASN A 825 -55.80 31.85 8.71
CA ASN A 825 -56.08 30.41 8.54
C ASN A 825 -57.46 30.11 7.94
N GLN A 826 -58.05 31.07 7.23
CA GLN A 826 -59.32 30.87 6.51
C GLN A 826 -59.15 31.10 5.02
N TYR A 827 -59.79 30.24 4.22
CA TYR A 827 -60.02 30.45 2.79
C TYR A 827 -61.41 31.05 2.61
N PHE A 828 -61.49 32.14 1.86
CA PHE A 828 -62.73 32.77 1.41
C PHE A 828 -62.85 32.47 -0.08
N PRO A 829 -63.87 31.75 -0.57
CA PRO A 829 -64.11 31.66 -2.00
C PRO A 829 -64.40 33.05 -2.59
N GLU A 830 -64.21 33.21 -3.90
CA GLU A 830 -64.83 34.32 -4.63
C GLU A 830 -66.37 34.22 -4.55
N HIS A 831 -67.03 35.37 -4.61
CA HIS A 831 -68.48 35.48 -4.65
C HIS A 831 -69.00 34.73 -5.90
N ASP A 832 -70.08 33.97 -5.76
CA ASP A 832 -70.68 33.17 -6.85
C ASP A 832 -69.73 32.10 -7.47
N TYR A 833 -68.66 31.70 -6.77
CA TYR A 833 -67.74 30.67 -7.26
C TYR A 833 -67.98 29.28 -6.65
N PHE A 834 -68.60 28.39 -7.43
CA PHE A 834 -68.58 26.95 -7.23
C PHE A 834 -67.58 26.26 -8.18
N GLY A 835 -66.85 25.27 -7.68
CA GLY A 835 -65.82 24.59 -8.48
C GLY A 835 -64.66 24.00 -7.68
N LYS A 836 -63.47 24.04 -8.28
CA LYS A 836 -62.23 23.54 -7.67
C LYS A 836 -61.15 24.61 -7.75
N ASP A 837 -60.78 25.10 -6.58
CA ASP A 837 -59.63 25.98 -6.43
C ASP A 837 -58.47 25.24 -5.77
N SER A 838 -57.25 25.77 -5.90
CA SER A 838 -56.08 25.26 -5.21
C SER A 838 -55.02 26.33 -5.01
N PHE A 839 -54.35 26.28 -3.86
CA PHE A 839 -53.21 27.13 -3.54
C PHE A 839 -52.03 26.30 -3.04
N THR A 840 -50.82 26.86 -3.05
CA THR A 840 -49.62 26.13 -2.61
C THR A 840 -48.97 26.79 -1.42
N PHE A 841 -48.40 25.98 -0.51
CA PHE A 841 -47.81 26.46 0.74
C PHE A 841 -46.59 25.66 1.16
N ARG A 842 -45.84 26.19 2.12
CA ARG A 842 -44.75 25.50 2.83
C ARG A 842 -44.80 25.81 4.33
N ILE A 843 -44.24 24.94 5.15
CA ILE A 843 -44.04 25.19 6.59
C ILE A 843 -42.60 25.65 6.89
N ILE A 844 -42.46 26.37 7.99
CA ILE A 844 -41.20 26.81 8.58
C ILE A 844 -41.23 26.42 10.07
N ASP A 845 -40.26 25.61 10.52
CA ASP A 845 -40.17 25.23 11.93
C ASP A 845 -39.65 26.37 12.83
N SER A 846 -39.70 26.14 14.15
CA SER A 846 -39.17 27.06 15.17
C SER A 846 -37.65 27.32 15.11
N LYS A 847 -36.93 26.73 14.15
CA LYS A 847 -35.49 26.93 13.88
C LYS A 847 -35.23 27.53 12.49
N GLY A 848 -36.28 27.88 11.73
CA GLY A 848 -36.17 28.46 10.38
C GLY A 848 -36.00 27.45 9.25
N MET A 849 -36.12 26.14 9.52
CA MET A 849 -36.07 25.09 8.51
C MET A 849 -37.36 25.06 7.69
N MET A 850 -37.26 25.07 6.36
CA MET A 850 -38.42 25.08 5.46
C MET A 850 -38.71 23.71 4.83
N SER A 851 -39.98 23.48 4.47
CA SER A 851 -40.42 22.26 3.76
C SER A 851 -40.33 22.35 2.23
N ASN A 852 -40.61 21.23 1.55
CA ASN A 852 -41.12 21.32 0.18
C ASN A 852 -42.43 22.12 0.13
N VAL A 853 -42.76 22.60 -1.07
CA VAL A 853 -44.08 23.13 -1.38
C VAL A 853 -45.07 21.98 -1.50
N ALA A 854 -46.26 22.11 -0.91
CA ALA A 854 -47.39 21.21 -1.07
C ALA A 854 -48.65 21.99 -1.48
N THR A 855 -49.63 21.27 -2.03
CA THR A 855 -50.86 21.83 -2.58
C THR A 855 -52.03 21.63 -1.61
N VAL A 856 -52.87 22.64 -1.48
CA VAL A 856 -54.19 22.53 -0.85
C VAL A 856 -55.22 22.61 -1.96
N TYR A 857 -56.02 21.55 -2.12
CA TYR A 857 -57.15 21.50 -3.04
C TYR A 857 -58.45 21.79 -2.28
N ILE A 858 -59.30 22.65 -2.84
CA ILE A 858 -60.56 23.07 -2.23
C ILE A 858 -61.69 22.86 -3.23
N ASN A 859 -62.67 22.04 -2.87
CA ASN A 859 -63.88 21.86 -3.66
C ASN A 859 -65.00 22.75 -3.10
N VAL A 860 -65.35 23.80 -3.81
CA VAL A 860 -66.45 24.71 -3.45
C VAL A 860 -67.75 24.19 -4.06
N LEU A 861 -68.80 24.04 -3.24
CA LEU A 861 -70.11 23.53 -3.62
C LEU A 861 -71.11 24.68 -3.81
N PRO A 862 -72.04 24.58 -4.78
CA PRO A 862 -72.96 25.66 -5.08
C PRO A 862 -74.04 25.90 -4.00
N VAL A 863 -74.62 27.10 -4.05
CA VAL A 863 -75.74 27.63 -3.26
C VAL A 863 -76.66 28.38 -4.22
N ASN A 864 -77.98 28.29 -4.03
CA ASN A 864 -78.94 28.84 -5.00
C ASN A 864 -79.11 30.35 -4.88
N ASP A 865 -79.08 31.02 -6.02
CA ASP A 865 -79.22 32.46 -6.17
C ASP A 865 -80.60 32.88 -6.72
N LEU A 866 -80.79 34.18 -7.00
CA LEU A 866 -81.99 34.70 -7.68
C LEU A 866 -81.70 35.17 -9.11
N HIS A 867 -82.37 34.54 -10.08
CA HIS A 867 -82.30 34.84 -11.50
C HIS A 867 -82.68 36.30 -11.84
N ARG A 868 -82.07 36.83 -12.90
CA ARG A 868 -82.18 38.23 -13.33
C ARG A 868 -82.46 38.28 -14.82
N PHE A 869 -83.31 39.22 -15.23
CA PHE A 869 -83.61 39.46 -16.64
C PHE A 869 -84.16 40.86 -16.85
N ASP A 870 -84.19 41.34 -18.09
CA ASP A 870 -84.92 42.54 -18.51
C ASP A 870 -86.08 42.20 -19.45
N LEU A 871 -87.08 43.09 -19.51
CA LEU A 871 -88.20 42.97 -20.44
C LEU A 871 -88.10 44.04 -21.52
N HIS A 872 -87.82 43.61 -22.74
CA HIS A 872 -87.74 44.44 -23.94
C HIS A 872 -89.09 44.48 -24.68
N VAL A 873 -89.32 45.57 -25.41
CA VAL A 873 -90.41 45.73 -26.37
C VAL A 873 -89.85 46.27 -27.68
N ASP A 874 -90.21 45.65 -28.81
CA ASP A 874 -89.61 45.92 -30.12
C ASP A 874 -89.86 47.35 -30.64
N LYS A 875 -90.95 47.97 -30.20
CA LYS A 875 -91.26 49.40 -30.40
C LYS A 875 -92.05 49.96 -29.21
N PRO A 876 -91.61 51.10 -28.61
CA PRO A 876 -92.37 51.78 -27.55
C PRO A 876 -93.58 52.56 -28.09
N TYR A 877 -93.72 52.68 -29.41
CA TYR A 877 -94.83 53.35 -30.07
C TYR A 877 -95.42 52.48 -31.18
N ALA A 878 -96.75 52.47 -31.32
CA ALA A 878 -97.47 51.68 -32.32
C ALA A 878 -98.76 52.38 -32.80
N THR A 879 -99.37 51.91 -33.88
CA THR A 879 -100.73 52.33 -34.27
C THR A 879 -101.79 51.33 -33.77
N ALA A 880 -103.07 51.74 -33.77
CA ALA A 880 -104.19 50.84 -33.48
C ALA A 880 -104.24 49.69 -34.52
N GLY A 881 -104.58 48.48 -34.06
CA GLY A 881 -104.53 47.25 -34.87
C GLY A 881 -103.11 46.69 -35.12
N GLU A 882 -102.05 47.37 -34.67
CA GLU A 882 -100.67 46.97 -34.96
C GLU A 882 -100.12 45.96 -33.92
N PRO A 883 -99.48 44.85 -34.35
CA PRO A 883 -98.82 43.91 -33.45
C PRO A 883 -97.50 44.46 -32.92
N VAL A 884 -97.22 44.23 -31.63
CA VAL A 884 -96.02 44.66 -30.89
C VAL A 884 -95.41 43.46 -30.18
N THR A 885 -94.10 43.30 -30.20
CA THR A 885 -93.41 42.11 -29.66
C THR A 885 -92.71 42.43 -28.34
N PHE A 886 -92.95 41.59 -27.34
CA PHE A 886 -92.31 41.67 -26.03
C PHE A 886 -91.42 40.45 -25.82
N SER A 887 -90.19 40.66 -25.38
CA SER A 887 -89.18 39.62 -25.18
C SER A 887 -88.47 39.79 -23.84
N VAL A 888 -88.28 38.68 -23.14
CA VAL A 888 -87.27 38.62 -22.07
C VAL A 888 -85.89 38.64 -22.71
N ILE A 889 -85.00 39.50 -22.21
CA ILE A 889 -83.60 39.65 -22.64
C ILE A 889 -82.70 39.76 -21.41
N ASN A 890 -81.37 39.72 -21.60
CA ASN A 890 -80.38 39.81 -20.52
C ASN A 890 -80.66 38.78 -19.39
N PHE A 891 -81.11 37.57 -19.76
CA PHE A 891 -81.43 36.54 -18.78
C PHE A 891 -80.14 35.92 -18.24
N GLU A 892 -79.93 36.07 -16.94
CA GLU A 892 -78.76 35.58 -16.19
C GLU A 892 -79.25 34.86 -14.93
N ASP A 893 -78.80 33.62 -14.77
CA ASP A 893 -78.97 32.77 -13.59
C ASP A 893 -77.61 32.13 -13.33
N VAL A 894 -77.21 32.03 -12.07
CA VAL A 894 -75.87 31.59 -11.64
C VAL A 894 -75.77 30.06 -11.62
N ASP A 895 -76.88 29.41 -11.25
CA ASP A 895 -76.90 27.99 -10.89
C ASP A 895 -78.05 27.19 -11.54
N SER A 896 -79.20 27.81 -11.80
CA SER A 896 -80.41 27.11 -12.28
C SER A 896 -80.58 27.26 -13.80
N SER A 897 -81.12 26.22 -14.46
CA SER A 897 -80.97 26.05 -15.92
C SER A 897 -82.27 25.99 -16.73
N LEU A 898 -83.42 25.85 -16.05
CA LEU A 898 -84.74 25.73 -16.67
C LEU A 898 -85.75 26.67 -16.01
N HIS A 899 -86.39 27.52 -16.82
CA HIS A 899 -87.27 28.58 -16.33
C HIS A 899 -88.67 28.52 -16.96
N ARG A 900 -89.69 28.87 -16.18
CA ARG A 900 -91.11 28.90 -16.59
C ARG A 900 -91.61 30.33 -16.67
N TYR A 901 -92.23 30.67 -17.79
CA TYR A 901 -92.64 32.05 -18.13
C TYR A 901 -94.17 32.20 -18.11
N HIS A 902 -94.67 33.30 -17.52
CA HIS A 902 -96.09 33.64 -17.45
C HIS A 902 -96.32 35.11 -17.86
N TRP A 903 -97.22 35.35 -18.81
CA TRP A 903 -97.45 36.67 -19.43
C TRP A 903 -98.88 37.18 -19.20
N GLN A 904 -99.03 38.44 -18.78
CA GLN A 904 -100.34 39.07 -18.57
C GLN A 904 -100.36 40.58 -18.88
N GLN A 905 -101.42 41.08 -19.52
CA GLN A 905 -101.65 42.52 -19.68
C GLN A 905 -102.10 43.12 -18.34
N VAL A 906 -101.45 44.20 -17.90
CA VAL A 906 -101.71 44.86 -16.61
C VAL A 906 -102.53 46.15 -16.75
N SER A 907 -102.38 46.89 -17.86
CA SER A 907 -103.15 48.12 -18.09
C SER A 907 -103.42 48.43 -19.56
N GLY A 908 -104.34 49.35 -19.81
CA GLY A 908 -104.78 49.79 -21.14
C GLY A 908 -105.98 49.00 -21.65
N THR A 909 -106.52 49.43 -22.79
CA THR A 909 -107.58 48.73 -23.53
C THR A 909 -107.13 47.30 -23.87
N GLN A 910 -108.05 46.34 -23.77
CA GLN A 910 -107.73 44.92 -23.90
C GLN A 910 -107.39 44.56 -25.35
N GLY A 911 -106.11 44.35 -25.63
CA GLY A 911 -105.62 43.87 -26.93
C GLY A 911 -105.54 42.35 -26.98
N GLN A 912 -105.05 41.82 -28.10
CA GLN A 912 -104.90 40.38 -28.26
C GLN A 912 -103.46 39.92 -27.98
N LEU A 913 -103.28 39.13 -26.92
CA LEU A 913 -102.03 38.46 -26.60
C LEU A 913 -101.91 37.14 -27.39
N SER A 914 -100.82 36.96 -28.14
CA SER A 914 -100.50 35.74 -28.91
C SER A 914 -99.08 35.26 -28.60
N ARG A 915 -98.97 34.04 -28.06
CA ARG A 915 -97.69 33.44 -27.66
C ARG A 915 -96.84 33.08 -28.88
N VAL A 916 -95.54 33.42 -28.83
CA VAL A 916 -94.56 33.03 -29.86
C VAL A 916 -93.69 31.88 -29.33
N THR A 917 -93.07 32.09 -28.16
CA THR A 917 -92.29 31.10 -27.40
C THR A 917 -92.66 31.20 -25.93
N ASP A 918 -91.75 30.86 -25.00
CA ASP A 918 -91.96 31.03 -23.56
C ASP A 918 -91.46 32.41 -23.13
N ASP A 919 -90.30 32.80 -23.64
CA ASP A 919 -89.59 34.08 -23.46
C ASP A 919 -90.06 35.22 -24.38
N GLN A 920 -90.92 34.95 -25.38
CA GLN A 920 -91.44 35.97 -26.30
C GLN A 920 -92.96 35.85 -26.56
N VAL A 921 -93.63 37.01 -26.58
CA VAL A 921 -95.06 37.16 -26.85
C VAL A 921 -95.33 38.33 -27.79
N ILE A 922 -96.32 38.21 -28.67
CA ILE A 922 -96.86 39.31 -29.46
C ILE A 922 -98.14 39.82 -28.79
N PHE A 923 -98.35 41.12 -28.83
CA PHE A 923 -99.55 41.78 -28.37
C PHE A 923 -100.04 42.76 -29.43
N THR A 924 -101.24 42.53 -29.96
CA THR A 924 -101.87 43.44 -30.92
C THR A 924 -102.62 44.54 -30.18
N ILE A 925 -102.23 45.80 -30.43
CA ILE A 925 -102.94 46.98 -29.93
C ILE A 925 -104.38 46.95 -30.45
N ALA A 926 -105.36 47.12 -29.56
CA ALA A 926 -106.77 47.08 -29.93
C ALA A 926 -107.13 48.15 -30.98
N GLU A 927 -108.06 47.83 -31.89
CA GLU A 927 -108.55 48.73 -32.95
C GLU A 927 -109.29 49.96 -32.37
N ASP A 928 -109.79 49.88 -31.14
CA ASP A 928 -110.45 50.97 -30.42
C ASP A 928 -109.55 51.69 -29.37
N ALA A 929 -108.26 51.32 -29.31
CA ALA A 929 -107.27 52.00 -28.47
C ALA A 929 -107.03 53.44 -28.94
N LYS A 930 -106.89 54.37 -28.00
CA LYS A 930 -106.86 55.82 -28.30
C LYS A 930 -105.44 56.32 -28.53
N VAL A 931 -105.25 57.23 -29.48
CA VAL A 931 -103.98 57.94 -29.67
C VAL A 931 -103.56 58.62 -28.36
N GLY A 932 -102.33 58.38 -27.93
CA GLY A 932 -101.78 58.81 -26.63
C GLY A 932 -102.01 57.85 -25.45
N GLU A 933 -102.84 56.81 -25.60
CA GLU A 933 -103.05 55.77 -24.58
C GLU A 933 -101.79 54.91 -24.38
N THR A 934 -101.57 54.42 -23.15
CA THR A 934 -100.46 53.53 -22.78
C THR A 934 -100.97 52.15 -22.34
N VAL A 935 -100.49 51.11 -23.02
CA VAL A 935 -100.72 49.70 -22.65
C VAL A 935 -99.52 49.18 -21.86
N THR A 936 -99.75 48.41 -20.79
CA THR A 936 -98.69 47.76 -19.99
C THR A 936 -98.83 46.24 -20.01
N LEU A 937 -97.72 45.54 -20.25
CA LEU A 937 -97.60 44.08 -20.16
C LEU A 937 -96.61 43.69 -19.06
N GLN A 938 -96.82 42.51 -18.46
CA GLN A 938 -95.96 41.90 -17.46
C GLN A 938 -95.55 40.49 -17.89
N VAL A 939 -94.32 40.12 -17.54
CA VAL A 939 -93.87 38.73 -17.45
C VAL A 939 -93.46 38.41 -16.01
N THR A 940 -93.76 37.20 -15.56
CA THR A 940 -93.21 36.54 -14.38
C THR A 940 -92.44 35.33 -14.84
N VAL A 941 -91.23 35.13 -14.32
CA VAL A 941 -90.36 33.98 -14.58
C VAL A 941 -90.10 33.25 -13.26
N VAL A 942 -90.00 31.92 -13.32
CA VAL A 942 -89.81 31.04 -12.17
C VAL A 942 -88.77 29.96 -12.50
N ASP A 943 -87.80 29.74 -11.63
CA ASP A 943 -86.72 28.75 -11.77
C ASP A 943 -87.14 27.30 -11.38
N GLU A 944 -86.16 26.38 -11.35
CA GLU A 944 -86.39 24.97 -10.98
C GLU A 944 -86.77 24.83 -9.50
N GLU A 945 -86.13 25.61 -8.62
CA GLU A 945 -86.28 25.61 -7.17
C GLU A 945 -87.55 26.34 -6.67
N GLY A 946 -88.06 27.29 -7.46
CA GLY A 946 -89.36 27.92 -7.27
C GLY A 946 -89.35 29.39 -6.82
N ASN A 947 -88.26 30.12 -7.00
CA ASN A 947 -88.24 31.57 -6.81
C ASN A 947 -88.90 32.27 -8.01
N GLU A 948 -89.60 33.39 -7.78
CA GLU A 948 -90.32 34.13 -8.83
C GLU A 948 -89.81 35.56 -8.99
N VAL A 949 -89.52 36.00 -10.22
CA VAL A 949 -89.13 37.37 -10.56
C VAL A 949 -90.01 37.92 -11.68
N SER A 950 -90.45 39.18 -11.57
CA SER A 950 -91.40 39.78 -12.52
C SER A 950 -90.97 41.17 -13.00
N LYS A 951 -91.20 41.48 -14.28
CA LYS A 951 -90.98 42.82 -14.88
C LYS A 951 -92.11 43.24 -15.82
N THR A 952 -92.25 44.55 -16.02
CA THR A 952 -93.28 45.18 -16.86
C THR A 952 -92.71 46.11 -17.93
N ALA A 953 -93.34 46.19 -19.09
CA ALA A 953 -93.00 47.12 -20.18
C ALA A 953 -94.25 47.76 -20.81
N GLN A 954 -94.06 48.86 -21.54
CA GLN A 954 -95.14 49.76 -21.97
C GLN A 954 -95.04 50.18 -23.45
N VAL A 955 -96.19 50.46 -24.07
CA VAL A 955 -96.33 50.94 -25.45
C VAL A 955 -97.37 52.07 -25.51
N GLN A 956 -97.13 53.11 -26.32
CA GLN A 956 -98.05 54.22 -26.56
C GLN A 956 -98.54 54.33 -28.01
N VAL A 957 -99.77 54.81 -28.24
CA VAL A 957 -100.44 54.83 -29.57
C VAL A 957 -100.22 56.15 -30.34
N VAL A 958 -99.82 56.12 -31.63
CA VAL A 958 -99.29 57.29 -32.42
C VAL A 958 -99.80 57.43 -33.89
N ASP A 959 -99.21 58.35 -34.69
CA ASP A 959 -99.57 58.72 -36.09
C ASP A 959 -98.30 58.98 -36.99
N LYS A 960 -98.36 59.67 -38.17
CA LYS A 960 -97.36 59.62 -39.28
C LYS A 960 -96.42 60.86 -39.59
N THR A 961 -96.42 61.47 -40.80
CA THR A 961 -95.16 61.96 -41.48
C THR A 961 -95.17 63.37 -42.20
N PRO A 962 -93.99 63.95 -42.62
CA PRO A 962 -93.80 65.39 -42.95
C PRO A 962 -93.12 65.79 -44.32
N GLU A 963 -92.77 67.09 -44.50
CA GLU A 963 -92.31 67.76 -45.77
C GLU A 963 -91.08 68.73 -45.67
N VAL A 964 -90.55 69.20 -46.83
CA VAL A 964 -89.27 69.94 -47.04
C VAL A 964 -89.43 71.32 -47.72
N LYS A 965 -88.59 72.30 -47.36
CA LYS A 965 -88.68 73.75 -47.69
C LYS A 965 -88.05 74.17 -49.05
N LYS A 966 -88.57 75.26 -49.64
CA LYS A 966 -88.04 76.02 -50.81
C LYS A 966 -88.31 77.52 -50.62
N ALA A 967 -87.32 78.41 -50.72
CA ALA A 967 -87.49 79.83 -50.32
C ALA A 967 -86.53 80.85 -50.99
N ARG A 968 -86.79 82.15 -50.77
CA ARG A 968 -85.89 83.26 -51.13
C ARG A 968 -85.62 84.16 -49.92
N PHE A 969 -84.39 84.66 -49.79
CA PHE A 969 -83.94 85.51 -48.69
C PHE A 969 -83.19 86.76 -49.19
N LYS A 970 -83.03 87.75 -48.31
CA LYS A 970 -82.07 88.85 -48.49
C LYS A 970 -81.09 88.87 -47.33
N SER A 971 -79.82 89.07 -47.62
CA SER A 971 -78.71 89.15 -46.65
C SER A 971 -77.89 90.43 -46.92
N LYS A 972 -76.78 90.62 -46.22
CA LYS A 972 -75.84 91.73 -46.42
C LYS A 972 -74.47 91.19 -46.79
N PHE A 973 -73.65 92.00 -47.46
CA PHE A 973 -72.25 91.66 -47.70
C PHE A 973 -71.51 91.37 -46.38
N GLY A 974 -70.78 90.25 -46.35
CA GLY A 974 -70.06 89.76 -45.18
C GLY A 974 -70.90 89.09 -44.07
N SER A 975 -72.24 89.08 -44.12
CA SER A 975 -73.06 88.44 -43.06
C SER A 975 -73.41 86.98 -43.34
N GLN A 976 -73.48 86.18 -42.26
CA GLN A 976 -73.94 84.81 -42.27
C GLN A 976 -75.48 84.72 -42.11
N LEU A 977 -76.10 83.70 -42.70
CA LEU A 977 -77.51 83.35 -42.60
C LEU A 977 -77.66 81.85 -42.29
N SER A 978 -78.54 81.50 -41.36
CA SER A 978 -78.90 80.11 -41.03
C SER A 978 -80.33 79.82 -41.49
N VAL A 979 -80.55 78.68 -42.16
CA VAL A 979 -81.87 78.27 -42.67
C VAL A 979 -82.15 76.80 -42.35
N ASP A 980 -83.23 76.54 -41.63
CA ASP A 980 -83.79 75.18 -41.46
C ASP A 980 -84.42 74.69 -42.77
N VAL A 981 -84.18 73.43 -43.12
CA VAL A 981 -84.59 72.83 -44.40
C VAL A 981 -85.96 72.15 -44.39
N LEU A 982 -86.57 71.88 -43.24
CA LEU A 982 -87.90 71.23 -43.14
C LEU A 982 -89.04 72.26 -43.03
N MET A 983 -90.29 71.83 -43.25
CA MET A 983 -91.49 72.68 -43.02
C MET A 983 -92.16 72.45 -41.67
N ALA A 984 -91.87 71.33 -41.00
CA ALA A 984 -92.37 70.96 -39.67
C ALA A 984 -91.36 70.04 -38.98
N GLU A 985 -91.47 69.89 -37.66
CA GLU A 985 -90.62 68.97 -36.89
C GLU A 985 -90.87 67.51 -37.28
N TYR A 986 -89.79 66.73 -37.31
CA TYR A 986 -89.82 65.28 -37.47
C TYR A 986 -88.99 64.63 -36.37
N PHE A 987 -89.55 63.63 -35.71
CA PHE A 987 -88.91 62.93 -34.59
C PHE A 987 -88.04 61.74 -35.03
N GLY A 988 -88.08 61.37 -36.32
CA GLY A 988 -87.13 60.43 -36.92
C GLY A 988 -85.85 61.13 -37.41
N PHE A 989 -84.83 60.36 -37.72
CA PHE A 989 -83.57 60.86 -38.24
C PHE A 989 -83.68 61.23 -39.72
N TYR A 990 -82.96 62.26 -40.13
CA TYR A 990 -82.82 62.64 -41.53
C TYR A 990 -81.45 63.24 -41.82
N GLN A 991 -80.97 63.06 -43.05
CA GLN A 991 -79.71 63.60 -43.55
C GLN A 991 -79.97 64.65 -44.63
N VAL A 992 -79.12 65.68 -44.67
CA VAL A 992 -79.27 66.85 -45.54
C VAL A 992 -77.98 67.07 -46.31
N GLU A 993 -78.08 67.17 -47.64
CA GLU A 993 -76.95 67.30 -48.56
C GLU A 993 -77.12 68.55 -49.43
N ILE A 994 -76.12 69.43 -49.47
CA ILE A 994 -76.07 70.54 -50.44
C ILE A 994 -75.64 69.97 -51.78
N THR A 995 -76.54 69.95 -52.76
CA THR A 995 -76.30 69.40 -54.09
C THR A 995 -75.73 70.43 -55.07
N GLU A 996 -75.87 71.73 -54.75
CA GLU A 996 -75.44 72.85 -55.57
C GLU A 996 -75.03 74.01 -54.63
N PRO A 997 -73.74 74.35 -54.51
CA PRO A 997 -73.26 75.43 -53.64
C PRO A 997 -73.47 76.82 -54.28
N PRO A 998 -73.40 77.91 -53.48
CA PRO A 998 -73.44 79.29 -54.00
C PRO A 998 -72.23 79.59 -54.89
N GLU A 999 -72.41 80.52 -55.84
CA GLU A 999 -71.36 80.92 -56.80
C GLU A 999 -70.34 81.89 -56.18
N HIS A 1000 -70.75 82.75 -55.24
CA HIS A 1000 -69.95 83.88 -54.77
C HIS A 1000 -69.69 83.88 -53.26
N GLY A 1001 -70.68 83.45 -52.46
CA GLY A 1001 -70.50 83.15 -51.03
C GLY A 1001 -69.96 81.74 -50.79
N SER A 1002 -70.16 81.23 -49.58
CA SER A 1002 -69.95 79.81 -49.27
C SER A 1002 -71.11 79.26 -48.45
N ALA A 1003 -71.41 77.96 -48.59
CA ALA A 1003 -72.49 77.32 -47.84
C ALA A 1003 -72.05 75.95 -47.32
N TYR A 1004 -72.54 75.60 -46.12
CA TYR A 1004 -72.23 74.36 -45.42
C TYR A 1004 -73.34 74.03 -44.41
N MET A 1005 -73.45 72.76 -44.01
CA MET A 1005 -74.42 72.34 -43.00
C MET A 1005 -73.84 72.43 -41.59
N ILE A 1006 -74.64 72.90 -40.62
CA ILE A 1006 -74.43 72.67 -39.19
C ILE A 1006 -75.65 71.89 -38.68
N GLY A 1007 -75.48 70.57 -38.48
CA GLY A 1007 -76.60 69.66 -38.28
C GLY A 1007 -77.58 69.73 -39.46
N ALA A 1008 -78.87 69.84 -39.16
CA ALA A 1008 -79.93 70.03 -40.17
C ALA A 1008 -80.03 71.46 -40.73
N ASN A 1009 -79.32 72.45 -40.18
CA ASN A 1009 -79.43 73.85 -40.60
C ASN A 1009 -78.36 74.22 -41.65
N LEU A 1010 -78.82 74.76 -42.78
CA LEU A 1010 -77.98 75.24 -43.87
C LEU A 1010 -77.44 76.64 -43.52
N GLN A 1011 -76.12 76.75 -43.39
CA GLN A 1011 -75.42 78.02 -43.22
C GLN A 1011 -74.99 78.56 -44.59
N TYR A 1012 -75.24 79.85 -44.83
CA TYR A 1012 -74.67 80.61 -45.93
C TYR A 1012 -73.87 81.79 -45.40
N GLN A 1013 -72.64 81.96 -45.87
CA GLN A 1013 -71.77 83.09 -45.59
C GLN A 1013 -71.67 83.96 -46.86
N ALA A 1014 -72.15 85.20 -46.77
CA ALA A 1014 -72.05 86.16 -47.88
C ALA A 1014 -70.59 86.59 -48.13
N PRO A 1015 -70.20 86.87 -49.40
CA PRO A 1015 -68.88 87.38 -49.72
C PRO A 1015 -68.57 88.71 -49.02
N GLN A 1016 -67.30 88.90 -48.66
CA GLN A 1016 -66.77 90.11 -48.03
C GLN A 1016 -66.71 91.30 -49.01
N SER A 1017 -66.34 91.03 -50.26
CA SER A 1017 -66.20 92.03 -51.33
C SER A 1017 -67.56 92.45 -51.88
N ARG A 1018 -67.78 93.76 -52.06
CA ARG A 1018 -68.97 94.28 -52.73
C ARG A 1018 -68.82 94.19 -54.25
N PHE A 1019 -69.82 93.59 -54.89
CA PHE A 1019 -70.08 93.69 -56.33
C PHE A 1019 -71.56 94.08 -56.50
N ASP A 1020 -71.87 94.87 -57.53
CA ASP A 1020 -73.26 95.29 -57.77
C ASP A 1020 -74.11 94.13 -58.32
N GLY A 1021 -75.27 93.88 -57.70
CA GLY A 1021 -76.30 92.98 -58.23
C GLY A 1021 -76.17 91.49 -57.88
N LEU A 1022 -75.53 91.13 -56.76
CA LEU A 1022 -75.31 89.73 -56.38
C LEU A 1022 -76.56 89.00 -55.86
N ILE A 1023 -76.79 87.81 -56.44
CA ILE A 1023 -77.69 86.75 -55.95
C ILE A 1023 -76.92 85.43 -55.98
N ASP A 1024 -76.96 84.67 -54.89
CA ASP A 1024 -76.47 83.29 -54.82
C ASP A 1024 -77.65 82.30 -54.74
N ARG A 1025 -77.50 81.12 -55.35
CA ARG A 1025 -78.45 80.00 -55.26
C ARG A 1025 -77.80 78.80 -54.57
N ILE A 1026 -78.59 78.06 -53.79
CA ILE A 1026 -78.14 76.86 -53.08
C ILE A 1026 -79.24 75.80 -53.18
N SER A 1027 -78.97 74.66 -53.81
CA SER A 1027 -79.92 73.54 -53.93
C SER A 1027 -79.53 72.39 -53.00
N TYR A 1028 -80.50 71.68 -52.42
CA TYR A 1028 -80.23 70.61 -51.44
C TYR A 1028 -81.25 69.46 -51.47
N ARG A 1029 -80.85 68.34 -50.89
CA ARG A 1029 -81.62 67.09 -50.75
C ARG A 1029 -81.77 66.71 -49.29
N VAL A 1030 -82.89 66.07 -48.95
CA VAL A 1030 -83.16 65.50 -47.63
C VAL A 1030 -83.57 64.03 -47.79
N THR A 1031 -82.92 63.15 -47.05
CA THR A 1031 -83.24 61.72 -46.95
C THR A 1031 -83.69 61.40 -45.53
N PHE A 1032 -84.86 60.81 -45.36
CA PHE A 1032 -85.40 60.38 -44.08
C PHE A 1032 -85.00 58.93 -43.76
N ASP A 1033 -84.96 58.56 -42.48
CA ASP A 1033 -84.66 57.20 -42.00
C ASP A 1033 -85.65 56.13 -42.50
N ASN A 1034 -86.88 56.52 -42.80
CA ASN A 1034 -87.87 55.67 -43.50
C ASN A 1034 -87.52 55.38 -44.98
N GLY A 1035 -86.43 55.94 -45.52
CA GLY A 1035 -85.95 55.77 -46.89
C GLY A 1035 -86.51 56.75 -47.93
N GLU A 1036 -87.42 57.65 -47.56
CA GLU A 1036 -87.97 58.64 -48.48
C GLU A 1036 -86.97 59.78 -48.76
N VAL A 1037 -86.90 60.25 -50.01
CA VAL A 1037 -85.96 61.29 -50.46
C VAL A 1037 -86.71 62.46 -51.10
N LYS A 1038 -86.54 63.66 -50.53
CA LYS A 1038 -87.15 64.93 -50.99
C LYS A 1038 -86.06 65.96 -51.31
N SER A 1039 -86.38 67.07 -51.99
CA SER A 1039 -85.36 68.08 -52.37
C SER A 1039 -85.90 69.50 -52.39
N GLY A 1040 -85.07 70.44 -51.94
CA GLY A 1040 -85.34 71.86 -51.72
C GLY A 1040 -84.28 72.78 -52.35
N TRP A 1041 -84.47 74.09 -52.22
CA TRP A 1041 -83.50 75.10 -52.65
C TRP A 1041 -83.77 76.45 -51.96
N ILE A 1042 -82.73 77.28 -51.85
CA ILE A 1042 -82.83 78.67 -51.42
C ILE A 1042 -82.03 79.60 -52.35
N GLU A 1043 -82.48 80.85 -52.50
CA GLU A 1043 -81.77 81.91 -53.24
C GLU A 1043 -81.65 83.16 -52.35
N ILE A 1044 -80.51 83.87 -52.42
CA ILE A 1044 -80.11 84.89 -51.45
C ILE A 1044 -79.56 86.13 -52.17
N GLU A 1045 -80.20 87.28 -51.99
CA GLU A 1045 -79.85 88.59 -52.59
C GLU A 1045 -79.12 89.50 -51.57
N LEU A 1046 -78.10 90.27 -51.97
CA LEU A 1046 -77.21 91.00 -51.03
C LEU A 1046 -77.37 92.54 -51.00
N ALA A 1047 -77.48 93.11 -49.80
CA ALA A 1047 -77.73 94.55 -49.53
C ALA A 1047 -76.68 95.23 -48.61
N HIS A 1048 -76.91 96.50 -48.21
CA HIS A 1048 -75.97 97.38 -47.47
C HIS A 1048 -76.43 97.70 -46.01
N SER A 1049 -75.59 98.26 -45.10
CA SER A 1049 -75.70 98.01 -43.63
C SER A 1049 -75.28 99.12 -42.60
N THR A 1050 -75.76 98.95 -41.33
CA THR A 1050 -75.49 99.54 -39.97
C THR A 1050 -76.11 98.63 -38.86
N VAL A 1051 -76.05 98.74 -37.50
CA VAL A 1051 -75.15 99.26 -36.40
C VAL A 1051 -75.63 98.65 -35.00
N PRO A 1052 -74.82 98.53 -33.89
CA PRO A 1052 -75.10 97.60 -32.75
C PRO A 1052 -74.78 98.04 -31.26
N ALA A 1053 -74.72 97.07 -30.27
CA ALA A 1053 -74.32 97.19 -28.82
C ALA A 1053 -73.79 95.86 -28.11
N ASP A 1054 -73.99 95.66 -26.78
CA ASP A 1054 -73.05 95.08 -25.73
C ASP A 1054 -73.69 94.05 -24.68
N ASP A 1055 -73.21 93.51 -23.51
CA ASP A 1055 -72.09 93.64 -22.49
C ASP A 1055 -71.93 92.33 -21.56
N GLN A 1056 -71.20 92.28 -20.39
CA GLN A 1056 -70.78 91.03 -19.60
C GLN A 1056 -70.63 91.07 -18.00
N ILE A 1057 -70.04 89.99 -17.33
CA ILE A 1057 -69.31 89.84 -15.98
C ILE A 1057 -70.01 89.14 -14.72
N THR A 1058 -69.49 88.35 -13.70
CA THR A 1058 -68.35 87.38 -13.38
C THR A 1058 -68.57 86.30 -12.20
N ASN A 1059 -67.87 86.28 -11.01
CA ASN A 1059 -67.56 85.11 -10.08
C ASN A 1059 -67.44 85.47 -8.52
N PRO A 1060 -66.81 84.78 -7.46
CA PRO A 1060 -66.00 83.52 -7.24
C PRO A 1060 -66.22 82.67 -5.85
N PRO A 1061 -65.29 82.23 -4.90
CA PRO A 1061 -65.38 80.89 -4.13
C PRO A 1061 -64.92 80.69 -2.59
N ALA A 1062 -64.83 79.42 -2.08
CA ALA A 1062 -63.91 78.77 -1.02
C ALA A 1062 -64.20 78.60 0.54
N ALA A 1063 -63.69 77.50 1.21
CA ALA A 1063 -63.51 77.23 2.70
C ALA A 1063 -62.76 75.89 3.12
N GLU A 1064 -62.38 75.67 4.41
CA GLU A 1064 -61.54 74.54 5.00
C GLU A 1064 -62.12 73.84 6.32
N PRO A 1065 -61.37 73.19 7.29
CA PRO A 1065 -60.90 71.77 7.37
C PRO A 1065 -61.14 70.99 8.73
N LYS A 1066 -60.78 69.67 8.86
CA LYS A 1066 -60.11 69.04 10.08
C LYS A 1066 -59.82 67.49 10.10
N ASP A 1067 -58.70 67.16 10.76
CA ASP A 1067 -58.28 66.01 11.64
C ASP A 1067 -58.25 64.48 11.28
N GLU A 1068 -57.15 63.86 11.76
CA GLU A 1068 -56.86 62.50 12.30
C GLU A 1068 -56.68 61.18 11.48
N SER A 1069 -55.47 60.61 11.69
CA SER A 1069 -55.11 59.19 11.88
C SER A 1069 -54.53 58.35 10.72
N ALA A 1070 -53.79 57.31 11.12
CA ALA A 1070 -52.70 56.62 10.40
C ALA A 1070 -53.09 55.77 9.16
N GLY A 1071 -52.18 55.70 8.18
CA GLY A 1071 -52.34 54.85 6.99
C GLY A 1071 -51.03 54.52 6.26
N SER A 1072 -50.72 53.23 6.18
CA SER A 1072 -49.56 52.53 5.60
C SER A 1072 -49.12 52.84 4.15
N VAL A 1073 -47.79 52.76 3.95
CA VAL A 1073 -47.07 52.00 2.89
C VAL A 1073 -47.20 52.41 1.40
N SER A 1074 -46.04 52.43 0.75
CA SER A 1074 -45.79 52.63 -0.69
C SER A 1074 -46.02 51.40 -1.57
N LEU A 1075 -46.49 51.63 -2.81
CA LEU A 1075 -46.16 50.81 -4.00
C LEU A 1075 -45.68 51.79 -5.09
N TRP A 1076 -44.38 51.88 -5.38
CA TRP A 1076 -43.60 50.99 -6.28
C TRP A 1076 -44.07 50.95 -7.74
N ASN A 1077 -43.29 51.56 -8.63
CA ASN A 1077 -42.64 50.88 -9.76
C ASN A 1077 -41.63 51.83 -10.45
N GLY A 1078 -40.53 51.30 -11.00
CA GLY A 1078 -39.52 52.15 -11.67
C GLY A 1078 -38.09 51.62 -11.71
N ILE A 1079 -37.89 50.45 -12.32
CA ILE A 1079 -36.72 49.96 -13.09
C ILE A 1079 -35.42 50.82 -13.10
N LEU A 1080 -34.26 50.16 -13.00
CA LEU A 1080 -33.05 50.30 -13.88
C LEU A 1080 -31.67 50.49 -13.16
N LEU A 1081 -30.68 49.76 -13.68
CA LEU A 1081 -29.23 50.08 -13.83
C LEU A 1081 -28.21 50.09 -12.65
N LEU A 1082 -27.08 49.41 -12.94
CA LEU A 1082 -25.66 49.81 -12.75
C LEU A 1082 -24.96 49.90 -11.37
N LEU A 1083 -23.97 49.01 -11.21
CA LEU A 1083 -22.55 49.24 -10.79
C LEU A 1083 -22.13 49.83 -9.41
N LEU A 1084 -21.07 49.18 -8.89
CA LEU A 1084 -19.86 49.72 -8.22
C LEU A 1084 -19.82 50.06 -6.71
N VAL A 1085 -18.73 49.56 -6.10
CA VAL A 1085 -17.77 50.27 -5.21
C VAL A 1085 -17.92 50.23 -3.68
N LEU A 1086 -17.08 49.37 -3.10
CA LEU A 1086 -16.21 49.54 -1.92
C LEU A 1086 -16.75 49.62 -0.48
N ARG A 1087 -15.99 48.88 0.35
CA ARG A 1087 -15.47 49.19 1.71
C ARG A 1087 -16.37 49.00 2.95
N ARG A 1088 -15.86 48.09 3.79
CA ARG A 1088 -15.82 48.15 5.27
C ARG A 1088 -17.18 47.95 5.98
N ARG A 1089 -17.23 47.40 7.20
CA ARG A 1089 -16.17 46.86 8.09
C ARG A 1089 -16.75 45.78 9.00
N ASN A 1090 -15.87 44.94 9.51
CA ASN A 1090 -15.97 44.05 10.67
C ASN A 1090 -17.26 44.12 11.51
N SER A 1091 -17.90 42.96 11.67
CA SER A 1091 -18.02 42.31 12.99
C SER A 1091 -17.80 40.82 12.79
#